data_AF-A0A562I2L2-F1
#
_entry.id   AF-A0A562I2L2-F1
#
_cell.length_a   1.000
_cell.length_b   1.000
_cell.length_c   1.000
_cell.angle_alpha   90.00
_cell.angle_beta   90.00
_cell.angle_gamma   90.00
#
_symmetry.space_group_name_H-M   'P 1'
#
loop_
_entity.id
_entity.type
_entity.pdbx_description
1 polymer ?
#
loop_
_entity_poly.entity_id
_entity_poly.type
_entity_poly.pdbx_seq_one_letter_code
_entity_poly.pdbx_strand_id
1 'polypeptide(L)'
;MLLATDLDGTFLGGNPQDRLSLYQTITAHPDIQLAYVTGRSLEAVLPLLADPTLPQPDYIIADVGASLYHGNSLQPIQPLQHEIEALWPGETRITKALEHLPHLERQNVPQARRCSYFCTPEQAADPQLRDIAQSLDCDLLYSADLYLDFLPQGVNKGSTLLRLVEYLNIDPEQVLVAGDTLNDLSMLNSGLKGVCVGQSEAALLDATRHSTRVLHADSPGCGGIIQAFAHFGFLGEHGFAAETRQACEPGHAELVIVYHRLPYEEYRLNGQIQRRRPQSPNGIIPTLLSFFADGRKGSWVAWAQHEPTDGHFETHTTVDAEGYPRLTAARIPLQKEEVDIFYKRFSKEAFWPTLHTFWERASFQEQDWQVFLNVNRAFAERTAQEAAHNAIVWLHDYNLWMVPAFLRELRPDLRLAFFHHTYFPSADVFNVLPWRRQIIGSLLQCDYIGFHIPRQVENFVDAARGVFPLQVLEQQNCAPRFITYGCAVGLDNMAKVIDTGMRQVRLGAHPVGLDLDRIRSALNQPKVQKHIQQLKQEFQNVQLILSVERLDYTKGILEKLNAFEQLLADYPDLIGQVTLASICVPAAREMTIYDSLQAQIEQAVGRINGRFAHVGWTPVQFFFRSFPFEQVVAWYTSADVMWITPLRDGLNLVSKEFVATQGLTNGQGVLVLSEFAGAAAELKGALLTNPHDHADLKQVCHRALHMDVEEAQSRLRELFEIVHHNDIRRWGDEFLEALEQSSTQPQG
;
A
#
# COMPACT_ATOMS: atom_id res chain seq x y z
N MET A 1 -16.76 -25.72 -16.82
CA MET A 1 -15.63 -26.69 -16.83
C MET A 1 -14.82 -26.53 -15.56
N LEU A 2 -14.01 -27.52 -15.17
CA LEU A 2 -13.04 -27.41 -14.07
C LEU A 2 -11.61 -27.50 -14.62
N LEU A 3 -10.80 -26.47 -14.39
CA LEU A 3 -9.35 -26.52 -14.58
C LEU A 3 -8.71 -26.89 -13.24
N ALA A 4 -8.13 -28.09 -13.16
CA ALA A 4 -7.37 -28.55 -12.00
C ALA A 4 -5.88 -28.56 -12.36
N THR A 5 -5.08 -27.72 -11.70
CA THR A 5 -3.71 -27.45 -12.15
C THR A 5 -2.74 -27.51 -11.00
N ASP A 6 -1.56 -28.09 -11.24
CA ASP A 6 -0.41 -27.82 -10.39
C ASP A 6 0.03 -26.35 -10.54
N LEU A 7 0.75 -25.86 -9.52
CA LEU A 7 1.19 -24.48 -9.43
C LEU A 7 2.60 -24.30 -9.99
N ASP A 8 3.55 -25.08 -9.51
CA ASP A 8 4.98 -24.89 -9.77
C ASP A 8 5.31 -25.43 -11.16
N GLY A 9 6.00 -24.66 -12.00
CA GLY A 9 6.30 -25.06 -13.40
C GLY A 9 5.08 -25.12 -14.34
N THR A 10 3.87 -25.23 -13.79
CA THR A 10 2.59 -25.32 -14.51
C THR A 10 1.81 -24.00 -14.47
N PHE A 11 0.97 -23.74 -13.45
CA PHE A 11 0.10 -22.55 -13.43
C PHE A 11 0.83 -21.24 -13.13
N LEU A 12 1.96 -21.28 -12.43
CA LEU A 12 2.83 -20.13 -12.18
C LEU A 12 4.00 -20.06 -13.20
N GLY A 13 4.15 -21.12 -14.00
CA GLY A 13 5.20 -21.27 -15.00
C GLY A 13 4.84 -20.68 -16.37
N GLY A 14 5.79 -20.77 -17.31
CA GLY A 14 5.65 -20.20 -18.65
C GLY A 14 6.08 -18.72 -18.73
N ASN A 15 5.95 -18.15 -19.93
CA ASN A 15 6.31 -16.74 -20.13
C ASN A 15 5.22 -15.79 -19.58
N PRO A 16 5.56 -14.53 -19.25
CA PRO A 16 4.59 -13.58 -18.67
C PRO A 16 3.35 -13.34 -19.52
N GLN A 17 3.48 -13.37 -20.85
CA GLN A 17 2.37 -13.10 -21.78
C GLN A 17 1.35 -14.24 -21.79
N ASP A 18 1.80 -15.49 -21.73
CA ASP A 18 0.93 -16.67 -21.64
C ASP A 18 0.22 -16.73 -20.27
N ARG A 19 0.93 -16.40 -19.18
CA ARG A 19 0.30 -16.32 -17.84
C ARG A 19 -0.80 -15.28 -17.82
N LEU A 20 -0.49 -14.08 -18.29
CA LEU A 20 -1.44 -12.99 -18.44
C LEU A 20 -2.69 -13.43 -19.22
N SER A 21 -2.47 -14.03 -20.40
CA SER A 21 -3.56 -14.49 -21.26
C SER A 21 -4.43 -15.52 -20.55
N LEU A 22 -3.84 -16.54 -19.91
CA LEU A 22 -4.61 -17.57 -19.21
C LEU A 22 -5.41 -16.97 -18.06
N TYR A 23 -4.79 -16.13 -17.22
CA TYR A 23 -5.43 -15.55 -16.04
C TYR A 23 -6.60 -14.63 -16.41
N GLN A 24 -6.45 -13.86 -17.49
CA GLN A 24 -7.52 -13.04 -18.03
C GLN A 24 -8.67 -13.88 -18.57
N THR A 25 -8.38 -14.95 -19.32
CA THR A 25 -9.40 -15.88 -19.82
C THR A 25 -10.17 -16.54 -18.67
N ILE A 26 -9.49 -16.99 -17.61
CA ILE A 26 -10.17 -17.53 -16.41
C ILE A 26 -11.08 -16.47 -15.78
N THR A 27 -10.59 -15.25 -15.64
CA THR A 27 -11.36 -14.15 -15.02
C THR A 27 -12.55 -13.71 -15.88
N ALA A 28 -12.42 -13.75 -17.20
CA ALA A 28 -13.46 -13.35 -18.15
C ALA A 28 -14.57 -14.40 -18.29
N HIS A 29 -14.26 -15.67 -18.02
CA HIS A 29 -15.18 -16.79 -18.15
C HIS A 29 -15.52 -17.42 -16.78
N PRO A 30 -16.56 -16.92 -16.07
CA PRO A 30 -16.94 -17.43 -14.75
C PRO A 30 -17.41 -18.91 -14.76
N ASP A 31 -17.66 -19.49 -15.94
CA ASP A 31 -17.98 -20.91 -16.10
C ASP A 31 -16.74 -21.83 -15.98
N ILE A 32 -15.53 -21.25 -15.95
CA ILE A 32 -14.28 -21.96 -15.65
C ILE A 32 -14.11 -21.93 -14.13
N GLN A 33 -14.34 -23.08 -13.49
CA GLN A 33 -13.94 -23.27 -12.11
C GLN A 33 -12.45 -23.61 -12.04
N LEU A 34 -11.73 -23.06 -11.07
CA LEU A 34 -10.30 -23.24 -10.89
C LEU A 34 -9.99 -24.00 -9.61
N ALA A 35 -9.24 -25.10 -9.74
CA ALA A 35 -8.71 -25.85 -8.61
C ALA A 35 -7.18 -25.80 -8.61
N TYR A 36 -6.59 -25.28 -7.54
CA TYR A 36 -5.16 -25.43 -7.28
C TYR A 36 -4.91 -26.81 -6.70
N VAL A 37 -4.13 -27.64 -7.38
CA VAL A 37 -3.82 -29.01 -6.94
C VAL A 37 -2.32 -29.14 -6.75
N THR A 38 -1.85 -28.92 -5.52
CA THR A 38 -0.45 -28.65 -5.24
C THR A 38 0.13 -29.54 -4.16
N GLY A 39 1.44 -29.75 -4.23
CA GLY A 39 2.22 -30.32 -3.13
C GLY A 39 2.44 -29.35 -1.96
N ARG A 40 2.08 -28.07 -2.10
CA ARG A 40 2.18 -27.08 -1.02
C ARG A 40 1.14 -27.34 0.07
N SER A 41 1.43 -26.96 1.31
CA SER A 41 0.40 -26.88 2.35
C SER A 41 -0.48 -25.65 2.13
N LEU A 42 -1.65 -25.61 2.76
CA LEU A 42 -2.55 -24.44 2.66
C LEU A 42 -1.82 -23.14 3.03
N GLU A 43 -1.01 -23.16 4.09
CA GLU A 43 -0.25 -21.99 4.55
C GLU A 43 0.74 -21.49 3.49
N ALA A 44 1.40 -22.40 2.75
CA ALA A 44 2.28 -22.06 1.64
C ALA A 44 1.54 -21.59 0.37
N VAL A 45 0.21 -21.78 0.30
CA VAL A 45 -0.66 -21.26 -0.78
C VAL A 45 -1.22 -19.88 -0.44
N LEU A 46 -1.40 -19.54 0.84
CA LEU A 46 -1.96 -18.23 1.27
C LEU A 46 -1.30 -17.01 0.62
N PRO A 47 0.04 -16.95 0.42
CA PRO A 47 0.68 -15.82 -0.25
C PRO A 47 0.22 -15.65 -1.69
N LEU A 48 -0.01 -16.75 -2.41
CA LEU A 48 -0.52 -16.72 -3.78
C LEU A 48 -1.96 -16.19 -3.81
N LEU A 49 -2.78 -16.57 -2.83
CA LEU A 49 -4.15 -16.05 -2.70
C LEU A 49 -4.19 -14.57 -2.32
N ALA A 50 -3.09 -14.06 -1.75
CA ALA A 50 -2.92 -12.64 -1.45
C ALA A 50 -2.37 -11.86 -2.65
N ASP A 51 -1.86 -12.51 -3.69
CA ASP A 51 -1.44 -11.86 -4.93
C ASP A 51 -2.67 -11.54 -5.79
N PRO A 52 -3.07 -10.26 -5.91
CA PRO A 52 -4.25 -9.86 -6.68
C PRO A 52 -4.10 -10.06 -8.20
N THR A 53 -2.90 -10.40 -8.70
CA THR A 53 -2.66 -10.69 -10.12
C THR A 53 -2.98 -12.14 -10.48
N LEU A 54 -3.14 -13.02 -9.49
CA LEU A 54 -3.49 -14.42 -9.69
C LEU A 54 -5.01 -14.61 -9.63
N PRO A 55 -5.61 -15.41 -10.54
CA PRO A 55 -7.01 -15.78 -10.43
C PRO A 55 -7.26 -16.56 -9.15
N GLN A 56 -8.28 -16.15 -8.39
CA GLN A 56 -8.64 -16.83 -7.15
C GLN A 56 -9.22 -18.22 -7.47
N PRO A 57 -8.71 -19.30 -6.86
CA PRO A 57 -9.26 -20.63 -7.08
C PRO A 57 -10.61 -20.80 -6.36
N ASP A 58 -11.49 -21.60 -6.94
CA ASP A 58 -12.71 -22.10 -6.29
C ASP A 58 -12.40 -23.19 -5.27
N TYR A 59 -11.37 -24.00 -5.55
CA TYR A 59 -10.98 -25.14 -4.72
C TYR A 59 -9.45 -25.24 -4.57
N ILE A 60 -9.01 -25.74 -3.42
CA ILE A 60 -7.58 -25.96 -3.16
C ILE A 60 -7.42 -27.39 -2.64
N ILE A 61 -6.72 -28.21 -3.40
CA ILE A 61 -6.17 -29.49 -2.98
C ILE A 61 -4.70 -29.26 -2.61
N ALA A 62 -4.41 -29.35 -1.32
CA ALA A 62 -3.10 -29.08 -0.74
C ALA A 62 -2.51 -30.36 -0.11
N ASP A 63 -1.28 -30.25 0.40
CA ASP A 63 -0.57 -31.32 1.09
C ASP A 63 -0.51 -32.61 0.24
N VAL A 64 -0.24 -32.45 -1.05
CA VAL A 64 -0.15 -33.58 -2.02
C VAL A 64 -1.46 -34.37 -2.16
N GLY A 65 -2.60 -33.75 -1.82
CA GLY A 65 -3.92 -34.39 -1.86
C GLY A 65 -4.53 -34.66 -0.49
N ALA A 66 -3.78 -34.50 0.60
CA ALA A 66 -4.25 -34.84 1.95
C ALA A 66 -5.17 -33.77 2.58
N SER A 67 -5.29 -32.60 1.96
CA SER A 67 -6.15 -31.52 2.43
C SER A 67 -6.95 -30.92 1.28
N LEU A 68 -8.22 -30.59 1.53
CA LEU A 68 -9.14 -30.05 0.53
C LEU A 68 -10.01 -28.91 1.10
N TYR A 69 -9.98 -27.76 0.44
CA TYR A 69 -10.63 -26.53 0.90
C TYR A 69 -11.43 -25.84 -0.20
N HIS A 70 -12.46 -25.10 0.20
CA HIS A 70 -13.04 -24.03 -0.63
C HIS A 70 -12.04 -22.88 -0.73
N GLY A 71 -11.71 -22.40 -1.93
CA GLY A 71 -10.68 -21.38 -2.13
C GLY A 71 -11.08 -19.98 -1.66
N ASN A 72 -12.37 -19.66 -1.58
CA ASN A 72 -12.86 -18.37 -1.10
C ASN A 72 -12.86 -18.24 0.44
N SER A 73 -13.36 -19.26 1.13
CA SER A 73 -13.55 -19.27 2.58
C SER A 73 -12.42 -19.95 3.33
N LEU A 74 -11.59 -20.72 2.60
CA LEU A 74 -10.54 -21.59 3.13
C LEU A 74 -11.07 -22.62 4.13
N GLN A 75 -12.38 -22.88 4.12
CA GLN A 75 -12.99 -23.92 4.94
C GLN A 75 -12.78 -25.29 4.29
N PRO A 76 -12.47 -26.32 5.09
CA PRO A 76 -12.36 -27.68 4.58
C PRO A 76 -13.68 -28.17 4.01
N ILE A 77 -13.62 -28.96 2.93
CA ILE A 77 -14.81 -29.60 2.35
C ILE A 77 -15.13 -30.84 3.18
N GLN A 78 -15.94 -30.67 4.23
CA GLN A 78 -16.08 -31.63 5.34
C GLN A 78 -16.39 -33.09 4.96
N PRO A 79 -17.29 -33.41 4.01
CA PRO A 79 -17.53 -34.81 3.64
C PRO A 79 -16.26 -35.51 3.15
N LEU A 80 -15.49 -34.83 2.30
CA LEU A 80 -14.27 -35.37 1.71
C LEU A 80 -13.09 -35.31 2.68
N GLN A 81 -12.96 -34.19 3.41
CA GLN A 81 -11.88 -34.02 4.38
C GLN A 81 -11.97 -35.02 5.53
N HIS A 82 -13.19 -35.35 5.98
CA HIS A 82 -13.42 -36.33 7.03
C HIS A 82 -12.96 -37.73 6.64
N GLU A 83 -13.22 -38.15 5.39
CA GLU A 83 -12.75 -39.44 4.87
C GLU A 83 -11.22 -39.53 4.87
N ILE A 84 -10.52 -38.47 4.48
CA ILE A 84 -9.05 -38.42 4.50
C ILE A 84 -8.55 -38.46 5.95
N GLU A 85 -9.19 -37.72 6.85
CA GLU A 85 -8.80 -37.67 8.26
C GLU A 85 -8.98 -39.02 8.98
N ALA A 86 -10.00 -39.80 8.61
CA ALA A 86 -10.21 -41.14 9.14
C ALA A 86 -9.10 -42.13 8.76
N LEU A 87 -8.37 -41.88 7.66
CA LEU A 87 -7.26 -42.70 7.18
C LEU A 87 -5.89 -42.25 7.71
N TRP A 88 -5.80 -41.09 8.36
CA TRP A 88 -4.51 -40.54 8.79
C TRP A 88 -4.06 -41.13 10.14
N PRO A 89 -2.93 -41.85 10.22
CA PRO A 89 -2.46 -42.46 11.47
C PRO A 89 -1.95 -41.44 12.50
N GLY A 90 -1.70 -40.20 12.09
CA GLY A 90 -1.17 -39.13 12.93
C GLY A 90 0.35 -38.97 12.84
N GLU A 91 0.81 -37.72 12.86
CA GLU A 91 2.22 -37.33 12.71
C GLU A 91 3.12 -38.01 13.75
N THR A 92 2.72 -38.00 15.02
CA THR A 92 3.52 -38.58 16.12
C THR A 92 3.83 -40.06 15.91
N ARG A 93 2.93 -40.83 15.28
CA ARG A 93 3.18 -42.26 15.03
C ARG A 93 4.23 -42.45 13.94
N ILE A 94 4.16 -41.66 12.88
CA ILE A 94 5.13 -41.70 11.77
C ILE A 94 6.51 -41.25 12.26
N THR A 95 6.59 -40.11 12.95
CA THR A 95 7.87 -39.62 13.51
C THR A 95 8.51 -40.64 14.43
N LYS A 96 7.72 -41.26 15.32
CA LYS A 96 8.22 -42.30 16.23
C LYS A 96 8.72 -43.55 15.50
N ALA A 97 8.03 -43.98 14.43
CA ALA A 97 8.47 -45.12 13.63
C ALA A 97 9.79 -44.85 12.88
N LEU A 98 10.05 -43.58 12.56
CA LEU A 98 11.26 -43.14 11.85
C LEU A 98 12.41 -42.72 12.77
N GLU A 99 12.22 -42.67 14.10
CA GLU A 99 13.27 -42.30 15.08
C GLU A 99 14.56 -43.14 14.93
N HIS A 100 14.44 -44.38 14.45
CA HIS A 100 15.56 -45.31 14.26
C HIS A 100 16.29 -45.12 12.92
N LEU A 101 15.82 -44.22 12.06
CA LEU A 101 16.42 -43.85 10.77
C LEU A 101 16.94 -42.39 10.84
N PRO A 102 18.03 -42.13 11.59
CA PRO A 102 18.51 -40.76 11.88
C PRO A 102 19.05 -40.01 10.66
N HIS A 103 19.16 -40.68 9.51
CA HIS A 103 19.63 -40.10 8.25
C HIS A 103 18.49 -39.43 7.45
N LEU A 104 17.23 -39.56 7.88
CA LEU A 104 16.10 -38.83 7.32
C LEU A 104 15.90 -37.52 8.08
N GLU A 105 16.05 -36.42 7.37
CA GLU A 105 15.82 -35.09 7.92
C GLU A 105 14.37 -34.67 7.66
N ARG A 106 13.59 -34.42 8.71
CA ARG A 106 12.21 -33.96 8.56
C ARG A 106 12.17 -32.53 8.04
N GLN A 107 11.31 -32.25 7.07
CA GLN A 107 11.09 -30.88 6.61
C GLN A 107 10.41 -30.05 7.71
N ASN A 108 11.01 -28.92 8.06
CA ASN A 108 10.46 -27.98 9.04
C ASN A 108 9.55 -26.95 8.37
N VAL A 109 8.46 -27.44 7.77
CA VAL A 109 7.45 -26.63 7.08
C VAL A 109 6.05 -27.01 7.57
N PRO A 110 5.08 -26.08 7.50
CA PRO A 110 3.69 -26.40 7.77
C PRO A 110 3.20 -27.53 6.85
N GLN A 111 2.59 -28.55 7.45
CA GLN A 111 2.09 -29.72 6.76
C GLN A 111 0.86 -30.27 7.50
N ALA A 112 -0.18 -30.66 6.77
CA ALA A 112 -1.38 -31.24 7.34
C ALA A 112 -1.65 -32.61 6.72
N ARG A 113 -1.80 -33.64 7.57
CA ARG A 113 -2.10 -35.03 7.15
C ARG A 113 -1.07 -35.60 6.17
N ARG A 114 0.18 -35.14 6.29
CA ARG A 114 1.36 -35.69 5.62
C ARG A 114 2.57 -35.59 6.55
N CYS A 115 3.61 -36.37 6.27
CA CYS A 115 4.92 -36.23 6.90
C CYS A 115 6.02 -36.27 5.85
N SER A 116 6.62 -35.11 5.59
CA SER A 116 7.63 -34.91 4.55
C SER A 116 9.06 -34.91 5.11
N TYR A 117 9.96 -35.61 4.44
CA TYR A 117 11.38 -35.74 4.78
C TYR A 117 12.25 -35.43 3.56
N PHE A 118 13.46 -34.92 3.79
CA PHE A 118 14.53 -34.90 2.78
C PHE A 118 15.15 -36.30 2.71
N CYS A 119 15.24 -36.83 1.49
CA CYS A 119 15.65 -38.20 1.23
C CYS A 119 16.37 -38.27 -0.12
N THR A 120 17.57 -38.84 -0.16
CA THR A 120 18.29 -39.13 -1.42
C THR A 120 17.68 -40.33 -2.15
N PRO A 121 17.92 -40.51 -3.46
CA PRO A 121 17.40 -41.65 -4.21
C PRO A 121 17.80 -43.01 -3.60
N GLU A 122 19.02 -43.12 -3.07
CA GLU A 122 19.50 -44.34 -2.41
C GLU A 122 18.77 -44.61 -1.10
N GLN A 123 18.48 -43.57 -0.32
CA GLN A 123 17.73 -43.68 0.93
C GLN A 123 16.25 -44.01 0.67
N ALA A 124 15.64 -43.41 -0.36
CA ALA A 124 14.25 -43.67 -0.74
C ALA A 124 14.03 -45.12 -1.22
N ALA A 125 15.10 -45.78 -1.67
CA ALA A 125 15.09 -47.19 -2.06
C ALA A 125 15.17 -48.17 -0.88
N ASP A 126 15.36 -47.70 0.37
CA ASP A 126 15.41 -48.55 1.56
C ASP A 126 14.07 -49.31 1.75
N PRO A 127 14.09 -50.66 1.70
CA PRO A 127 12.89 -51.47 1.92
C PRO A 127 12.19 -51.20 3.25
N GLN A 128 12.93 -50.79 4.29
CA GLN A 128 12.37 -50.51 5.61
C GLN A 128 11.34 -49.39 5.57
N LEU A 129 11.51 -48.39 4.68
CA LEU A 129 10.55 -47.29 4.56
C LEU A 129 9.19 -47.77 4.05
N ARG A 130 9.20 -48.72 3.11
CA ARG A 130 7.97 -49.33 2.58
C ARG A 130 7.30 -50.20 3.65
N ASP A 131 8.08 -50.96 4.41
CA ASP A 131 7.55 -51.77 5.51
C ASP A 131 6.92 -50.90 6.61
N ILE A 132 7.57 -49.79 6.97
CA ILE A 132 7.05 -48.81 7.92
C ILE A 132 5.75 -48.20 7.40
N ALA A 133 5.73 -47.73 6.14
CA ALA A 133 4.53 -47.15 5.53
C ALA A 133 3.35 -48.14 5.53
N GLN A 134 3.59 -49.40 5.14
CA GLN A 134 2.57 -50.45 5.18
C GLN A 134 2.08 -50.74 6.61
N SER A 135 2.97 -50.76 7.60
CA SER A 135 2.59 -51.00 9.01
C SER A 135 1.74 -49.88 9.63
N LEU A 136 1.80 -48.68 9.05
CA LEU A 136 1.09 -47.49 9.50
C LEU A 136 -0.14 -47.17 8.64
N ASP A 137 -0.49 -48.03 7.68
CA ASP A 137 -1.53 -47.77 6.68
C ASP A 137 -1.31 -46.44 5.93
N CYS A 138 -0.06 -46.20 5.53
CA CYS A 138 0.35 -45.05 4.74
C CYS A 138 0.79 -45.45 3.34
N ASP A 139 0.55 -44.55 2.39
CA ASP A 139 1.24 -44.55 1.11
C ASP A 139 2.55 -43.76 1.22
N LEU A 140 3.56 -44.19 0.47
CA LEU A 140 4.87 -43.56 0.41
C LEU A 140 5.09 -42.98 -0.98
N LEU A 141 5.26 -41.67 -1.06
CA LEU A 141 5.51 -40.96 -2.30
C LEU A 141 6.92 -40.36 -2.29
N TYR A 142 7.66 -40.55 -3.37
CA TYR A 142 8.97 -39.94 -3.57
C TYR A 142 8.93 -39.04 -4.80
N SER A 143 9.42 -37.80 -4.68
CA SER A 143 9.33 -36.80 -5.75
C SER A 143 10.56 -35.88 -5.81
N ALA A 144 10.79 -35.28 -6.98
CA ALA A 144 11.87 -34.32 -7.27
C ALA A 144 13.29 -34.76 -6.83
N ASP A 145 13.53 -36.07 -6.81
CA ASP A 145 14.77 -36.70 -6.33
C ASP A 145 15.24 -36.23 -4.94
N LEU A 146 14.32 -35.77 -4.09
CA LEU A 146 14.65 -35.18 -2.80
C LEU A 146 13.57 -35.36 -1.73
N TYR A 147 12.29 -35.39 -2.10
CA TYR A 147 11.19 -35.33 -1.15
C TYR A 147 10.54 -36.69 -0.97
N LEU A 148 10.44 -37.15 0.28
CA LEU A 148 9.74 -38.36 0.67
C LEU A 148 8.54 -38.00 1.56
N ASP A 149 7.34 -38.32 1.10
CA ASP A 149 6.08 -38.01 1.76
C ASP A 149 5.37 -39.28 2.23
N PHE A 150 5.06 -39.35 3.52
CA PHE A 150 4.08 -40.30 4.05
C PHE A 150 2.68 -39.68 3.99
N LEU A 151 1.77 -40.35 3.28
CA LEU A 151 0.39 -39.91 3.03
C LEU A 151 -0.61 -40.94 3.57
N PRO A 152 -1.86 -40.56 3.86
CA PRO A 152 -2.91 -41.54 4.17
C PRO A 152 -3.08 -42.53 3.00
N GLN A 153 -3.33 -43.80 3.31
CA GLN A 153 -3.47 -44.84 2.27
C GLN A 153 -4.53 -44.47 1.22
N GLY A 154 -4.16 -44.56 -0.06
CA GLY A 154 -5.03 -44.26 -1.20
C GLY A 154 -5.28 -42.77 -1.44
N VAL A 155 -4.62 -41.87 -0.72
CA VAL A 155 -4.79 -40.40 -0.83
C VAL A 155 -3.61 -39.79 -1.58
N ASN A 156 -3.91 -39.11 -2.68
CA ASN A 156 -2.97 -38.33 -3.48
C ASN A 156 -3.73 -37.26 -4.29
N LYS A 157 -3.00 -36.41 -5.03
CA LYS A 157 -3.59 -35.35 -5.88
C LYS A 157 -4.72 -35.88 -6.77
N GLY A 158 -4.50 -36.98 -7.49
CA GLY A 158 -5.47 -37.56 -8.41
C GLY A 158 -6.71 -38.16 -7.74
N SER A 159 -6.52 -38.95 -6.68
CA SER A 159 -7.66 -39.59 -5.98
C SER A 159 -8.55 -38.57 -5.28
N THR A 160 -7.96 -37.55 -4.65
CA THR A 160 -8.71 -36.44 -4.04
C THR A 160 -9.42 -35.59 -5.09
N LEU A 161 -8.79 -35.33 -6.24
CA LEU A 161 -9.42 -34.61 -7.34
C LEU A 161 -10.65 -35.36 -7.90
N LEU A 162 -10.56 -36.68 -8.11
CA LEU A 162 -11.70 -37.47 -8.58
C LEU A 162 -12.87 -37.42 -7.60
N ARG A 163 -12.61 -37.53 -6.30
CA ARG A 163 -13.66 -37.37 -5.26
C ARG A 163 -14.27 -35.99 -5.27
N LEU A 164 -13.48 -34.94 -5.50
CA LEU A 164 -13.99 -33.58 -5.65
C LEU A 164 -14.89 -33.47 -6.90
N VAL A 165 -14.47 -33.99 -8.04
CA VAL A 165 -15.26 -33.98 -9.29
C VAL A 165 -16.61 -34.69 -9.09
N GLU A 166 -16.60 -35.84 -8.44
CA GLU A 166 -17.81 -36.59 -8.08
C GLU A 166 -18.71 -35.80 -7.11
N TYR A 167 -18.13 -35.23 -6.05
CA TYR A 167 -18.85 -34.42 -5.08
C TYR A 167 -19.52 -33.18 -5.70
N LEU A 168 -18.85 -32.54 -6.65
CA LEU A 168 -19.38 -31.39 -7.38
C LEU A 168 -20.34 -31.78 -8.50
N ASN A 169 -20.50 -33.08 -8.78
CA ASN A 169 -21.30 -33.61 -9.88
C ASN A 169 -20.92 -32.99 -11.24
N ILE A 170 -19.61 -32.83 -11.47
CA ILE A 170 -19.06 -32.32 -12.73
C ILE A 170 -18.84 -33.50 -13.69
N ASP A 171 -19.26 -33.34 -14.94
CA ASP A 171 -18.97 -34.31 -15.99
C ASP A 171 -17.44 -34.45 -16.17
N PRO A 172 -16.85 -35.66 -16.07
CA PRO A 172 -15.42 -35.87 -16.30
C PRO A 172 -14.90 -35.33 -17.64
N GLU A 173 -15.74 -35.25 -18.67
CA GLU A 173 -15.38 -34.65 -19.96
C GLU A 173 -15.22 -33.13 -19.90
N GLN A 174 -15.70 -32.50 -18.83
CA GLN A 174 -15.61 -31.06 -18.53
C GLN A 174 -14.47 -30.71 -17.56
N VAL A 175 -13.56 -31.66 -17.27
CA VAL A 175 -12.40 -31.44 -16.40
C VAL A 175 -11.11 -31.51 -17.21
N LEU A 176 -10.25 -30.51 -17.05
CA LEU A 176 -8.88 -30.51 -17.55
C LEU A 176 -7.90 -30.55 -16.38
N VAL A 177 -6.97 -31.50 -16.41
CA VAL A 177 -5.83 -31.54 -15.49
C VAL A 177 -4.54 -31.04 -16.14
N ALA A 178 -3.74 -30.26 -15.41
CA ALA A 178 -2.45 -29.76 -15.90
C ALA A 178 -1.34 -30.01 -14.88
N GLY A 179 -0.17 -30.45 -15.36
CA GLY A 179 1.03 -30.67 -14.57
C GLY A 179 2.29 -30.78 -15.43
N ASP A 180 3.44 -30.77 -14.79
CA ASP A 180 4.77 -30.82 -15.42
C ASP A 180 5.72 -31.84 -14.80
N THR A 181 5.42 -32.35 -13.60
CA THR A 181 6.30 -33.27 -12.86
C THR A 181 5.69 -34.65 -12.65
N LEU A 182 6.52 -35.65 -12.31
CA LEU A 182 6.03 -37.00 -11.99
C LEU A 182 5.06 -37.04 -10.81
N ASN A 183 5.10 -36.04 -9.91
CA ASN A 183 4.14 -35.89 -8.82
C ASN A 183 2.69 -35.70 -9.32
N ASP A 184 2.54 -35.16 -10.53
CA ASP A 184 1.24 -34.88 -11.15
C ASP A 184 0.68 -36.08 -11.92
N LEU A 185 1.47 -37.17 -12.03
CA LEU A 185 1.08 -38.39 -12.73
C LEU A 185 -0.24 -38.97 -12.21
N SER A 186 -0.48 -38.88 -10.90
CA SER A 186 -1.74 -39.35 -10.30
C SER A 186 -2.97 -38.63 -10.85
N MET A 187 -2.87 -37.33 -11.14
CA MET A 187 -3.93 -36.57 -11.80
C MET A 187 -4.02 -36.93 -13.28
N LEU A 188 -2.89 -36.99 -13.99
CA LEU A 188 -2.85 -37.26 -15.43
C LEU A 188 -3.29 -38.69 -15.81
N ASN A 189 -3.16 -39.65 -14.89
CA ASN A 189 -3.64 -41.03 -15.06
C ASN A 189 -5.07 -41.27 -14.53
N SER A 190 -5.76 -40.23 -14.03
CA SER A 190 -7.12 -40.34 -13.48
C SER A 190 -8.22 -40.67 -14.52
N GLY A 191 -7.89 -40.65 -15.82
CA GLY A 191 -8.84 -40.83 -16.92
C GLY A 191 -9.51 -39.53 -17.39
N LEU A 192 -9.22 -38.40 -16.74
CA LEU A 192 -9.65 -37.06 -17.15
C LEU A 192 -8.85 -36.57 -18.37
N LYS A 193 -9.33 -35.52 -19.05
CA LYS A 193 -8.52 -34.84 -20.08
C LYS A 193 -7.35 -34.16 -19.38
N GLY A 194 -6.15 -34.34 -19.91
CA GLY A 194 -4.93 -33.84 -19.27
C GLY A 194 -3.98 -33.13 -20.21
N VAL A 195 -3.08 -32.34 -19.65
CA VAL A 195 -1.93 -31.77 -20.37
C VAL A 195 -0.66 -31.89 -19.54
N CYS A 196 0.37 -32.48 -20.15
CA CYS A 196 1.75 -32.27 -19.74
C CYS A 196 2.24 -31.00 -20.43
N VAL A 197 2.48 -29.94 -19.67
CA VAL A 197 2.90 -28.66 -20.26
C VAL A 197 4.31 -28.75 -20.84
N GLY A 198 4.69 -27.87 -21.76
CA GLY A 198 6.03 -27.88 -22.34
C GLY A 198 7.13 -27.83 -21.27
N GLN A 199 8.26 -28.48 -21.54
CA GLN A 199 9.37 -28.66 -20.58
C GLN A 199 9.04 -29.54 -19.36
N SER A 200 7.97 -30.33 -19.41
CA SER A 200 7.68 -31.39 -18.43
C SER A 200 8.85 -32.37 -18.25
N GLU A 201 8.93 -32.98 -17.06
CA GLU A 201 9.91 -34.02 -16.75
C GLU A 201 9.82 -35.21 -17.73
N ALA A 202 10.97 -35.73 -18.15
CA ALA A 202 11.03 -36.85 -19.08
C ALA A 202 10.31 -38.10 -18.55
N ALA A 203 10.41 -38.36 -17.24
CA ALA A 203 9.73 -39.49 -16.60
C ALA A 203 8.20 -39.36 -16.68
N LEU A 204 7.65 -38.15 -16.57
CA LEU A 204 6.21 -37.91 -16.72
C LEU A 204 5.77 -38.12 -18.16
N LEU A 205 6.52 -37.57 -19.12
CA LEU A 205 6.23 -37.72 -20.56
C LEU A 205 6.25 -39.19 -20.98
N ASP A 206 7.22 -39.97 -20.47
CA ASP A 206 7.32 -41.40 -20.73
C ASP A 206 6.14 -42.17 -20.14
N ALA A 207 5.74 -41.84 -18.90
CA ALA A 207 4.63 -42.48 -18.22
C ALA A 207 3.26 -42.19 -18.89
N THR A 208 3.12 -41.04 -19.53
CA THR A 208 1.86 -40.59 -20.17
C THR A 208 1.84 -40.75 -21.70
N ARG A 209 2.95 -41.18 -22.32
CA ARG A 209 3.14 -41.29 -23.79
C ARG A 209 2.04 -42.06 -24.52
N HIS A 210 1.45 -43.06 -23.86
CA HIS A 210 0.42 -43.92 -24.44
C HIS A 210 -1.01 -43.49 -24.10
N SER A 211 -1.18 -42.43 -23.31
CA SER A 211 -2.50 -41.91 -22.95
C SER A 211 -3.06 -41.07 -24.08
N THR A 212 -4.18 -41.49 -24.66
CA THR A 212 -4.87 -40.73 -25.71
C THR A 212 -5.65 -39.53 -25.18
N ARG A 213 -5.77 -39.39 -23.86
CA ARG A 213 -6.48 -38.29 -23.18
C ARG A 213 -5.53 -37.22 -22.64
N VAL A 214 -4.21 -37.41 -22.75
CA VAL A 214 -3.21 -36.46 -22.28
C VAL A 214 -2.50 -35.82 -23.47
N LEU A 215 -2.61 -34.50 -23.57
CA LEU A 215 -1.86 -33.71 -24.54
C LEU A 215 -0.43 -33.49 -24.02
N HIS A 216 0.57 -33.64 -24.88
CA HIS A 216 1.92 -33.15 -24.64
C HIS A 216 2.07 -31.82 -25.37
N ALA A 217 2.07 -30.72 -24.62
CA ALA A 217 2.10 -29.37 -25.18
C ALA A 217 3.53 -28.93 -25.51
N ASP A 218 3.67 -28.08 -26.53
CA ASP A 218 4.97 -27.50 -26.88
C ASP A 218 5.33 -26.32 -25.96
N SER A 219 4.32 -25.52 -25.56
CA SER A 219 4.52 -24.33 -24.74
C SER A 219 4.58 -24.68 -23.25
N PRO A 220 5.53 -24.12 -22.48
CA PRO A 220 5.64 -24.35 -21.04
C PRO A 220 4.54 -23.65 -20.24
N GLY A 221 4.26 -24.17 -19.04
CA GLY A 221 3.35 -23.59 -18.05
C GLY A 221 1.98 -23.20 -18.61
N CYS A 222 1.54 -21.96 -18.33
CA CYS A 222 0.24 -21.45 -18.78
C CYS A 222 0.04 -21.53 -20.31
N GLY A 223 1.10 -21.42 -21.11
CA GLY A 223 1.00 -21.55 -22.56
C GLY A 223 0.56 -22.96 -22.97
N GLY A 224 1.00 -24.00 -22.25
CA GLY A 224 0.57 -25.38 -22.46
C GLY A 224 -0.90 -25.60 -22.08
N ILE A 225 -1.38 -24.95 -21.02
CA ILE A 225 -2.79 -24.98 -20.62
C ILE A 225 -3.67 -24.34 -21.70
N ILE A 226 -3.24 -23.21 -22.26
CA ILE A 226 -3.93 -22.54 -23.38
C ILE A 226 -4.01 -23.47 -24.60
N GLN A 227 -2.91 -24.15 -24.95
CA GLN A 227 -2.90 -25.15 -26.03
C GLN A 227 -3.91 -26.27 -25.77
N ALA A 228 -4.01 -26.74 -24.52
CA ALA A 228 -4.95 -27.78 -24.14
C ALA A 228 -6.42 -27.31 -24.22
N PHE A 229 -6.72 -26.07 -23.83
CA PHE A 229 -8.07 -25.50 -24.01
C PHE A 229 -8.48 -25.50 -25.48
N ALA A 230 -7.57 -25.13 -26.38
CA ALA A 230 -7.81 -25.18 -27.82
C ALA A 230 -7.96 -26.61 -28.34
N HIS A 231 -7.06 -27.53 -27.93
CA HIS A 231 -7.04 -28.93 -28.39
C HIS A 231 -8.32 -29.69 -28.00
N PHE A 232 -8.77 -29.54 -26.75
CA PHE A 232 -9.95 -30.25 -26.25
C PHE A 232 -11.27 -29.49 -26.48
N GLY A 233 -11.22 -28.30 -27.10
CA GLY A 233 -12.39 -27.53 -27.50
C GLY A 233 -13.17 -26.88 -26.34
N PHE A 234 -12.50 -26.53 -25.24
CA PHE A 234 -13.16 -26.01 -24.04
C PHE A 234 -13.77 -24.61 -24.21
N LEU A 235 -13.27 -23.79 -25.14
CA LEU A 235 -13.71 -22.39 -25.34
C LEU A 235 -14.25 -22.07 -26.75
N GLY A 236 -14.47 -23.09 -27.60
CA GLY A 236 -14.94 -22.93 -28.99
C GLY A 236 -13.93 -22.23 -29.93
N GLU A 237 -14.21 -22.19 -31.24
CA GLU A 237 -13.31 -21.63 -32.27
C GLU A 237 -13.09 -20.10 -32.16
N HIS A 238 -13.86 -19.39 -31.33
CA HIS A 238 -13.81 -17.92 -31.21
C HIS A 238 -13.34 -17.41 -29.84
N GLY A 239 -13.12 -18.27 -28.83
CA GLY A 239 -12.86 -17.84 -27.45
C GLY A 239 -11.51 -17.16 -27.22
N PHE A 240 -10.43 -17.63 -27.87
CA PHE A 240 -9.08 -17.11 -27.59
C PHE A 240 -8.67 -15.89 -28.41
N ALA A 241 -9.08 -15.81 -29.69
CA ALA A 241 -8.68 -14.73 -30.59
C ALA A 241 -9.32 -13.37 -30.25
N ALA A 242 -10.38 -13.35 -29.43
CA ALA A 242 -11.06 -12.15 -28.98
C ALA A 242 -10.54 -11.61 -27.64
N GLU A 243 -9.83 -12.43 -26.84
CA GLU A 243 -9.41 -12.08 -25.48
C GLU A 243 -7.92 -11.81 -25.32
N THR A 244 -7.12 -12.04 -26.36
CA THR A 244 -5.81 -11.40 -26.47
C THR A 244 -6.05 -9.90 -26.67
N ARG A 245 -6.34 -9.15 -25.59
CA ARG A 245 -6.22 -7.69 -25.62
C ARG A 245 -4.86 -7.40 -26.22
N GLN A 246 -4.83 -6.66 -27.33
CA GLN A 246 -3.60 -6.26 -28.01
C GLN A 246 -2.58 -5.85 -26.94
N ALA A 247 -1.40 -6.47 -26.96
CA ALA A 247 -0.28 -6.04 -26.14
C ALA A 247 -0.25 -4.52 -26.17
N CYS A 248 -0.45 -3.89 -25.00
CA CYS A 248 -0.58 -2.44 -24.92
C CYS A 248 0.67 -1.84 -25.56
N GLU A 249 0.55 -1.20 -26.72
CA GLU A 249 1.70 -0.57 -27.36
C GLU A 249 2.29 0.43 -26.35
N PRO A 250 3.58 0.30 -26.00
CA PRO A 250 4.19 1.18 -25.03
C PRO A 250 4.10 2.63 -25.49
N GLY A 251 3.79 3.53 -24.54
CA GLY A 251 3.80 4.96 -24.78
C GLY A 251 5.21 5.53 -24.93
N HIS A 252 5.36 6.81 -24.60
CA HIS A 252 6.60 7.54 -24.84
C HIS A 252 7.18 8.22 -23.60
N ALA A 253 6.50 8.15 -22.45
CA ALA A 253 6.96 8.77 -21.22
C ALA A 253 8.00 7.90 -20.50
N GLU A 254 9.15 8.48 -20.17
CA GLU A 254 10.23 7.82 -19.45
C GLU A 254 9.97 7.83 -17.93
N LEU A 255 9.28 8.87 -17.45
CA LEU A 255 8.77 9.01 -16.10
C LEU A 255 7.27 9.28 -16.15
N VAL A 256 6.49 8.45 -15.46
CA VAL A 256 5.06 8.61 -15.29
C VAL A 256 4.75 8.87 -13.83
N ILE A 257 4.26 10.08 -13.52
CA ILE A 257 3.70 10.39 -12.20
C ILE A 257 2.24 9.96 -12.19
N VAL A 258 1.86 9.11 -11.25
CA VAL A 258 0.47 8.67 -11.06
C VAL A 258 -0.02 9.22 -9.73
N TYR A 259 -0.92 10.21 -9.81
CA TYR A 259 -1.49 10.87 -8.65
C TYR A 259 -2.97 11.14 -8.85
N HIS A 260 -3.77 10.99 -7.79
CA HIS A 260 -5.22 11.15 -7.89
C HIS A 260 -5.67 12.58 -8.23
N ARG A 261 -4.77 13.57 -8.35
CA ARG A 261 -5.12 14.94 -8.74
C ARG A 261 -4.32 15.38 -9.94
N LEU A 262 -4.96 16.16 -10.80
CA LEU A 262 -4.30 16.86 -11.89
C LEU A 262 -3.30 17.90 -11.36
N PRO A 263 -2.26 18.25 -12.14
CA PRO A 263 -1.29 19.27 -11.77
C PRO A 263 -1.84 20.71 -11.88
N TYR A 264 -3.10 20.84 -12.28
CA TYR A 264 -3.86 22.08 -12.38
C TYR A 264 -5.31 21.83 -11.92
N GLU A 265 -6.06 22.89 -11.65
CA GLU A 265 -7.48 22.81 -11.33
C GLU A 265 -8.34 23.08 -12.56
N GLU A 266 -9.38 22.26 -12.73
CA GLU A 266 -10.44 22.48 -13.71
C GLU A 266 -11.66 23.09 -13.03
N TYR A 267 -12.24 24.14 -13.61
CA TYR A 267 -13.48 24.76 -13.14
C TYR A 267 -14.36 25.15 -14.32
N ARG A 268 -15.68 25.13 -14.13
CA ARG A 268 -16.63 25.56 -15.17
C ARG A 268 -16.88 27.06 -15.08
N LEU A 269 -16.67 27.76 -16.20
CA LEU A 269 -17.07 29.15 -16.39
C LEU A 269 -17.91 29.25 -17.66
N ASN A 270 -19.15 29.75 -17.55
CA ASN A 270 -20.09 29.88 -18.68
C ASN A 270 -20.31 28.56 -19.45
N GLY A 271 -20.32 27.42 -18.75
CA GLY A 271 -20.51 26.10 -19.36
C GLY A 271 -19.27 25.50 -20.02
N GLN A 272 -18.13 26.20 -20.02
CA GLN A 272 -16.85 25.70 -20.54
C GLN A 272 -15.89 25.37 -19.41
N ILE A 273 -15.09 24.31 -19.58
CA ILE A 273 -14.01 23.97 -18.65
C ILE A 273 -12.84 24.93 -18.88
N GLN A 274 -12.45 25.62 -17.81
CA GLN A 274 -11.23 26.42 -17.76
C GLN A 274 -10.24 25.80 -16.78
N ARG A 275 -8.95 26.09 -17.00
CA ARG A 275 -7.84 25.59 -16.19
C ARG A 275 -7.16 26.74 -15.45
N ARG A 276 -6.76 26.50 -14.21
CA ARG A 276 -5.93 27.42 -13.42
C ARG A 276 -4.90 26.65 -12.60
N ARG A 277 -3.87 27.35 -12.12
CA ARG A 277 -2.93 26.78 -11.15
C ARG A 277 -3.68 26.36 -9.87
N PRO A 278 -3.28 25.25 -9.22
CA PRO A 278 -3.91 24.80 -7.98
C PRO A 278 -3.92 25.91 -6.91
N GLN A 279 -5.06 26.11 -6.26
CA GLN A 279 -5.24 27.13 -5.22
C GLN A 279 -4.54 26.77 -3.92
N SER A 280 -4.31 25.47 -3.66
CA SER A 280 -3.44 24.99 -2.59
C SER A 280 -2.03 24.86 -3.14
N PRO A 281 -1.14 25.85 -2.92
CA PRO A 281 0.17 25.81 -3.51
C PRO A 281 1.15 25.03 -2.60
N ASN A 282 0.75 24.77 -1.34
CA ASN A 282 1.39 23.79 -0.44
C ASN A 282 0.90 22.40 -0.84
N GLY A 283 1.80 21.61 -1.37
CA GLY A 283 1.52 20.25 -1.76
C GLY A 283 2.68 19.67 -2.52
N ILE A 284 2.61 18.37 -2.72
CA ILE A 284 3.60 17.64 -3.49
C ILE A 284 3.56 17.97 -5.00
N ILE A 285 2.48 18.57 -5.50
CA ILE A 285 2.31 18.81 -6.95
C ILE A 285 3.44 19.66 -7.56
N PRO A 286 3.77 20.87 -7.05
CA PRO A 286 4.89 21.66 -7.57
C PRO A 286 6.22 20.89 -7.59
N THR A 287 6.46 20.05 -6.57
CA THR A 287 7.64 19.20 -6.50
C THR A 287 7.69 18.18 -7.61
N LEU A 288 6.59 17.45 -7.80
CA LEU A 288 6.52 16.41 -8.82
C LEU A 288 6.65 17.01 -10.22
N LEU A 289 6.11 18.22 -10.41
CA LEU A 289 6.30 18.98 -11.64
C LEU A 289 7.78 19.35 -11.89
N SER A 290 8.56 19.61 -10.84
CA SER A 290 9.97 20.01 -10.99
C SER A 290 10.85 18.94 -11.65
N PHE A 291 10.48 17.65 -11.57
CA PHE A 291 11.17 16.55 -12.26
C PHE A 291 11.02 16.56 -13.79
N PHE A 292 10.19 17.47 -14.32
CA PHE A 292 10.01 17.66 -15.75
C PHE A 292 10.59 18.99 -16.25
N ALA A 293 11.19 19.80 -15.37
CA ALA A 293 11.72 21.12 -15.70
C ALA A 293 12.97 21.07 -16.58
N ASP A 294 13.74 19.98 -16.52
CA ASP A 294 14.85 19.67 -17.45
C ASP A 294 14.35 19.24 -18.85
N GLY A 295 13.03 19.25 -19.01
CA GLY A 295 12.32 18.83 -20.20
C GLY A 295 12.20 17.32 -20.31
N ARG A 296 12.46 16.46 -19.32
CA ARG A 296 12.25 15.01 -19.43
C ARG A 296 10.89 14.64 -20.06
N LYS A 297 10.85 13.58 -20.88
CA LYS A 297 9.59 13.08 -21.45
C LYS A 297 8.73 12.48 -20.34
N GLY A 298 7.61 13.14 -20.05
CA GLY A 298 6.79 12.85 -18.89
C GLY A 298 5.31 12.67 -19.19
N SER A 299 4.65 11.84 -18.38
CA SER A 299 3.20 11.80 -18.32
C SER A 299 2.72 11.93 -16.87
N TRP A 300 1.62 12.66 -16.68
CA TRP A 300 0.94 12.81 -15.40
C TRP A 300 -0.45 12.19 -15.50
N VAL A 301 -0.64 11.04 -14.84
CA VAL A 301 -1.90 10.31 -14.86
C VAL A 301 -2.75 10.71 -13.67
N ALA A 302 -3.96 11.22 -13.93
CA ALA A 302 -4.91 11.65 -12.91
C ALA A 302 -6.37 11.55 -13.40
N TRP A 303 -7.33 11.51 -12.49
CA TRP A 303 -8.74 11.54 -12.86
C TRP A 303 -9.24 12.97 -13.14
N ALA A 304 -10.27 13.06 -13.97
CA ALA A 304 -11.03 14.28 -14.21
C ALA A 304 -12.53 13.94 -14.24
N GLN A 305 -13.35 14.78 -13.62
CA GLN A 305 -14.79 14.56 -13.64
C GLN A 305 -15.34 14.77 -15.05
N HIS A 306 -16.12 13.81 -15.54
CA HIS A 306 -16.75 13.86 -16.85
C HIS A 306 -18.14 13.24 -16.81
N GLU A 307 -19.15 14.03 -17.16
CA GLU A 307 -20.52 13.55 -17.31
C GLU A 307 -20.84 13.28 -18.79
N PRO A 308 -21.73 12.32 -19.11
CA PRO A 308 -22.15 12.05 -20.48
C PRO A 308 -22.68 13.29 -21.23
N THR A 309 -23.21 14.27 -20.48
CA THR A 309 -23.70 15.54 -21.02
C THR A 309 -22.59 16.50 -21.46
N ASP A 310 -21.33 16.26 -21.08
CA ASP A 310 -20.20 17.15 -21.35
C ASP A 310 -19.59 16.95 -22.74
N GLY A 311 -20.08 15.98 -23.53
CA GLY A 311 -19.61 15.71 -24.88
C GLY A 311 -18.33 14.88 -24.94
N HIS A 312 -17.41 15.20 -25.85
CA HIS A 312 -16.17 14.45 -26.03
C HIS A 312 -15.16 14.70 -24.90
N PHE A 313 -14.65 13.64 -24.28
CA PHE A 313 -13.62 13.73 -23.26
C PHE A 313 -12.22 13.92 -23.86
N GLU A 314 -11.58 15.06 -23.60
CA GLU A 314 -10.19 15.30 -23.95
C GLU A 314 -9.27 14.50 -23.00
N THR A 315 -8.69 13.40 -23.50
CA THR A 315 -7.84 12.52 -22.70
C THR A 315 -6.49 13.16 -22.37
N HIS A 316 -5.86 13.81 -23.34
CA HIS A 316 -4.52 14.38 -23.18
C HIS A 316 -4.56 15.90 -23.20
N THR A 317 -3.89 16.51 -22.24
CA THR A 317 -3.87 17.95 -22.06
C THR A 317 -2.47 18.44 -21.75
N THR A 318 -2.18 19.67 -22.16
CA THR A 318 -0.94 20.35 -21.76
C THR A 318 -1.05 20.80 -20.30
N VAL A 319 0.07 20.73 -19.57
CA VAL A 319 0.16 21.20 -18.18
C VAL A 319 0.59 22.67 -18.14
N ASP A 320 1.83 22.95 -18.54
CA ASP A 320 2.41 24.27 -18.75
C ASP A 320 3.46 24.10 -19.85
N ALA A 321 3.12 24.49 -21.08
CA ALA A 321 3.97 24.22 -22.25
C ALA A 321 5.28 25.03 -22.22
N GLU A 322 5.33 26.12 -21.46
CA GLU A 322 6.55 26.92 -21.28
C GLU A 322 7.46 26.30 -20.22
N GLY A 323 6.88 25.90 -19.07
CA GLY A 323 7.65 25.32 -17.96
C GLY A 323 8.01 23.84 -18.14
N TYR A 324 7.13 23.06 -18.77
CA TYR A 324 7.22 21.59 -18.89
C TYR A 324 6.83 21.13 -20.31
N PRO A 325 7.63 21.48 -21.34
CA PRO A 325 7.24 21.33 -22.74
C PRO A 325 7.03 19.87 -23.19
N ARG A 326 7.63 18.90 -22.49
CA ARG A 326 7.51 17.46 -22.79
C ARG A 326 6.68 16.71 -21.73
N LEU A 327 5.86 17.41 -20.94
CA LEU A 327 4.93 16.84 -19.98
C LEU A 327 3.49 16.89 -20.51
N THR A 328 2.83 15.75 -20.52
CA THR A 328 1.40 15.63 -20.84
C THR A 328 0.61 15.19 -19.61
N ALA A 329 -0.54 15.80 -19.35
CA ALA A 329 -1.50 15.25 -18.40
C ALA A 329 -2.43 14.28 -19.12
N ALA A 330 -2.45 13.04 -18.66
CA ALA A 330 -3.25 11.96 -19.21
C ALA A 330 -4.42 11.69 -18.25
N ARG A 331 -5.62 12.05 -18.70
CA ARG A 331 -6.81 12.15 -17.86
C ARG A 331 -7.63 10.86 -17.92
N ILE A 332 -8.21 10.50 -16.79
CA ILE A 332 -9.15 9.37 -16.66
C ILE A 332 -10.55 9.94 -16.38
N PRO A 333 -11.54 9.71 -17.26
CA PRO A 333 -12.88 10.21 -17.04
C PRO A 333 -13.53 9.42 -15.90
N LEU A 334 -13.99 10.12 -14.86
CA LEU A 334 -14.82 9.54 -13.81
C LEU A 334 -16.13 10.32 -13.70
N GLN A 335 -17.25 9.62 -13.52
CA GLN A 335 -18.53 10.24 -13.22
C GLN A 335 -18.54 10.79 -11.80
N LYS A 336 -19.43 11.75 -11.51
CA LYS A 336 -19.55 12.31 -10.16
C LYS A 336 -19.75 11.24 -9.08
N GLU A 337 -20.59 10.24 -9.35
CA GLU A 337 -20.89 9.17 -8.40
C GLU A 337 -19.64 8.33 -8.09
N GLU A 338 -18.83 8.01 -9.10
CA GLU A 338 -17.56 7.30 -8.90
C GLU A 338 -16.58 8.14 -8.06
N VAL A 339 -16.48 9.44 -8.31
CA VAL A 339 -15.63 10.35 -7.52
C VAL A 339 -16.11 10.44 -6.06
N ASP A 340 -17.41 10.56 -5.86
CA ASP A 340 -18.02 10.63 -4.53
C ASP A 340 -17.75 9.33 -3.75
N ILE A 341 -17.86 8.15 -4.38
CA ILE A 341 -17.58 6.85 -3.76
C ILE A 341 -16.07 6.66 -3.53
N PHE A 342 -15.25 6.73 -4.59
CA PHE A 342 -13.81 6.45 -4.55
C PHE A 342 -13.08 7.39 -3.58
N TYR A 343 -13.30 8.69 -3.71
CA TYR A 343 -12.50 9.70 -3.03
C TYR A 343 -13.17 10.26 -1.78
N LYS A 344 -14.48 10.57 -1.82
CA LYS A 344 -15.15 11.23 -0.69
C LYS A 344 -15.64 10.26 0.37
N ARG A 345 -16.18 9.10 -0.01
CA ARG A 345 -16.69 8.07 0.90
C ARG A 345 -15.60 7.06 1.26
N PHE A 346 -15.24 6.17 0.34
CA PHE A 346 -14.37 5.03 0.62
C PHE A 346 -13.00 5.43 1.18
N SER A 347 -12.28 6.31 0.48
CA SER A 347 -10.97 6.77 0.93
C SER A 347 -10.99 7.50 2.29
N LYS A 348 -12.09 8.17 2.66
CA LYS A 348 -12.17 8.99 3.90
C LYS A 348 -12.91 8.33 5.05
N GLU A 349 -13.80 7.39 4.78
CA GLU A 349 -14.57 6.66 5.78
C GLU A 349 -13.96 5.29 6.06
N ALA A 350 -13.27 4.65 5.10
CA ALA A 350 -12.61 3.36 5.33
C ALA A 350 -11.12 3.53 5.67
N PHE A 351 -10.36 4.17 4.79
CA PHE A 351 -8.90 4.21 4.89
C PHE A 351 -8.39 5.31 5.82
N TRP A 352 -8.87 6.55 5.67
CA TRP A 352 -8.39 7.67 6.47
C TRP A 352 -8.43 7.44 7.99
N PRO A 353 -9.52 6.93 8.59
CA PRO A 353 -9.56 6.67 10.04
C PRO A 353 -8.58 5.58 10.45
N THR A 354 -8.57 4.45 9.73
CA THR A 354 -7.67 3.31 9.96
C THR A 354 -6.20 3.73 9.88
N LEU A 355 -5.82 4.46 8.83
CA LEU A 355 -4.45 4.92 8.63
C LEU A 355 -3.95 5.83 9.75
N HIS A 356 -4.86 6.58 10.38
CA HIS A 356 -4.57 7.46 11.52
C HIS A 356 -4.92 6.83 12.87
N THR A 357 -5.08 5.51 12.94
CA THR A 357 -5.33 4.73 14.18
C THR A 357 -6.67 4.98 14.88
N PHE A 358 -7.65 5.52 14.16
CA PHE A 358 -9.04 5.67 14.60
C PHE A 358 -9.95 4.65 13.93
N TRP A 359 -9.57 3.37 13.99
CA TRP A 359 -10.25 2.27 13.29
C TRP A 359 -11.71 2.08 13.74
N GLU A 360 -12.05 2.51 14.96
CA GLU A 360 -13.42 2.51 15.49
C GLU A 360 -14.36 3.45 14.72
N ARG A 361 -13.80 4.38 13.93
CA ARG A 361 -14.54 5.29 13.06
C ARG A 361 -14.60 4.80 11.61
N ALA A 362 -13.97 3.66 11.30
CA ALA A 362 -13.90 3.16 9.94
C ALA A 362 -15.21 2.44 9.55
N SER A 363 -15.65 2.67 8.31
CA SER A 363 -16.79 1.99 7.69
C SER A 363 -16.33 1.23 6.45
N PHE A 364 -16.66 -0.06 6.37
CA PHE A 364 -16.26 -0.93 5.27
C PHE A 364 -17.49 -1.42 4.50
N GLN A 365 -17.55 -1.08 3.21
CA GLN A 365 -18.61 -1.52 2.30
C GLN A 365 -18.01 -2.17 1.06
N GLU A 366 -18.39 -3.42 0.78
CA GLU A 366 -17.85 -4.19 -0.36
C GLU A 366 -18.18 -3.55 -1.72
N GLN A 367 -19.35 -2.93 -1.83
CA GLN A 367 -19.75 -2.22 -3.06
C GLN A 367 -18.82 -1.05 -3.38
N ASP A 368 -18.36 -0.34 -2.35
CA ASP A 368 -17.45 0.80 -2.50
C ASP A 368 -16.05 0.35 -2.87
N TRP A 369 -15.63 -0.80 -2.32
CA TRP A 369 -14.37 -1.43 -2.69
C TRP A 369 -14.34 -1.82 -4.16
N GLN A 370 -15.44 -2.35 -4.71
CA GLN A 370 -15.50 -2.66 -6.14
C GLN A 370 -15.33 -1.42 -7.02
N VAL A 371 -15.92 -0.27 -6.64
CA VAL A 371 -15.68 1.01 -7.33
C VAL A 371 -14.21 1.43 -7.20
N PHE A 372 -13.62 1.27 -6.02
CA PHE A 372 -12.19 1.55 -5.81
C PHE A 372 -11.28 0.72 -6.72
N LEU A 373 -11.57 -0.57 -6.87
CA LEU A 373 -10.85 -1.47 -7.79
C LEU A 373 -11.01 -1.04 -9.24
N ASN A 374 -12.24 -0.72 -9.68
CA ASN A 374 -12.51 -0.28 -11.05
C ASN A 374 -11.75 1.01 -11.38
N VAL A 375 -11.74 1.98 -10.47
CA VAL A 375 -10.98 3.23 -10.63
C VAL A 375 -9.48 2.93 -10.69
N ASN A 376 -8.94 2.14 -9.77
CA ASN A 376 -7.51 1.77 -9.77
C ASN A 376 -7.10 1.02 -11.05
N ARG A 377 -7.99 0.18 -11.60
CA ARG A 377 -7.77 -0.50 -12.89
C ARG A 377 -7.70 0.50 -14.03
N ALA A 378 -8.60 1.48 -14.09
CA ALA A 378 -8.55 2.54 -15.09
C ALA A 378 -7.25 3.38 -14.98
N PHE A 379 -6.76 3.61 -13.76
CA PHE A 379 -5.44 4.22 -13.53
C PHE A 379 -4.29 3.37 -14.08
N ALA A 380 -4.31 2.06 -13.83
CA ALA A 380 -3.30 1.14 -14.36
C ALA A 380 -3.32 1.07 -15.90
N GLU A 381 -4.50 0.93 -16.51
CA GLU A 381 -4.67 0.88 -17.96
C GLU A 381 -4.19 2.17 -18.64
N ARG A 382 -4.56 3.34 -18.09
CA ARG A 382 -4.05 4.61 -18.60
C ARG A 382 -2.53 4.69 -18.44
N THR A 383 -1.99 4.32 -17.29
CA THR A 383 -0.54 4.35 -17.04
C THR A 383 0.23 3.45 -18.01
N ALA A 384 -0.30 2.25 -18.29
CA ALA A 384 0.29 1.31 -19.24
C ALA A 384 0.41 1.87 -20.66
N GLN A 385 -0.58 2.67 -21.10
CA GLN A 385 -0.60 3.35 -22.41
C GLN A 385 0.38 4.52 -22.49
N GLU A 386 0.64 5.21 -21.37
CA GLU A 386 1.54 6.37 -21.34
C GLU A 386 3.01 5.98 -21.23
N ALA A 387 3.30 4.93 -20.46
CA ALA A 387 4.65 4.54 -20.08
C ALA A 387 5.42 3.94 -21.27
N ALA A 388 6.62 4.45 -21.52
CA ALA A 388 7.57 3.82 -22.44
C ALA A 388 8.06 2.47 -21.89
N HIS A 389 8.76 1.69 -22.70
CA HIS A 389 9.40 0.46 -22.26
C HIS A 389 10.44 0.74 -21.15
N ASN A 390 10.43 -0.04 -20.07
CA ASN A 390 11.27 0.12 -18.87
C ASN A 390 11.14 1.49 -18.16
N ALA A 391 10.05 2.23 -18.40
CA ALA A 391 9.81 3.52 -17.77
C ALA A 391 9.68 3.41 -16.24
N ILE A 392 9.96 4.52 -15.56
CA ILE A 392 9.68 4.67 -14.14
C ILE A 392 8.24 5.12 -13.97
N VAL A 393 7.48 4.38 -13.18
CA VAL A 393 6.14 4.79 -12.75
C VAL A 393 6.19 5.09 -11.26
N TRP A 394 5.94 6.35 -10.91
CA TRP A 394 5.93 6.81 -9.52
C TRP A 394 4.51 7.11 -9.06
N LEU A 395 4.02 6.22 -8.19
CA LEU A 395 2.67 6.21 -7.63
C LEU A 395 2.64 6.93 -6.29
N HIS A 396 1.58 7.68 -6.05
CA HIS A 396 1.46 8.51 -4.85
C HIS A 396 0.14 8.29 -4.09
N ASP A 397 0.31 7.91 -2.82
CA ASP A 397 -0.69 7.83 -1.75
C ASP A 397 -1.74 6.72 -1.85
N TYR A 398 -2.43 6.50 -0.72
CA TYR A 398 -3.34 5.37 -0.48
C TYR A 398 -4.54 5.27 -1.42
N ASN A 399 -4.89 6.34 -2.15
CA ASN A 399 -5.95 6.28 -3.15
C ASN A 399 -5.64 5.32 -4.31
N LEU A 400 -4.36 4.98 -4.50
CA LEU A 400 -3.86 4.20 -5.64
C LEU A 400 -3.22 2.87 -5.23
N TRP A 401 -3.56 2.32 -4.05
CA TRP A 401 -2.98 1.09 -3.52
C TRP A 401 -3.12 -0.13 -4.43
N MET A 402 -4.12 -0.18 -5.30
CA MET A 402 -4.36 -1.34 -6.19
C MET A 402 -3.83 -1.15 -7.61
N VAL A 403 -3.32 0.04 -7.95
CA VAL A 403 -2.69 0.28 -9.26
C VAL A 403 -1.45 -0.60 -9.49
N PRO A 404 -0.53 -0.81 -8.53
CA PRO A 404 0.66 -1.64 -8.76
C PRO A 404 0.34 -3.06 -9.24
N ALA A 405 -0.65 -3.72 -8.64
CA ALA A 405 -1.13 -5.04 -9.05
C ALA A 405 -1.56 -5.08 -10.52
N PHE A 406 -2.55 -4.25 -10.86
CA PHE A 406 -3.09 -4.21 -12.21
C PHE A 406 -2.05 -3.76 -13.24
N LEU A 407 -1.17 -2.84 -12.88
CA LEU A 407 -0.16 -2.33 -13.79
C LEU A 407 0.96 -3.35 -14.03
N ARG A 408 1.38 -4.08 -12.99
CA ARG A 408 2.41 -5.12 -13.11
C ARG A 408 1.96 -6.24 -14.04
N GLU A 409 0.68 -6.61 -13.96
CA GLU A 409 0.03 -7.54 -14.87
C GLU A 409 0.12 -7.05 -16.33
N LEU A 410 -0.22 -5.79 -16.60
CA LEU A 410 -0.22 -5.21 -17.94
C LEU A 410 1.19 -4.97 -18.51
N ARG A 411 2.13 -4.59 -17.65
CA ARG A 411 3.44 -4.05 -18.03
C ARG A 411 4.54 -4.51 -17.06
N PRO A 412 4.95 -5.78 -17.12
CA PRO A 412 5.96 -6.35 -16.22
C PRO A 412 7.34 -5.70 -16.36
N ASP A 413 7.61 -5.02 -17.48
CA ASP A 413 8.87 -4.31 -17.77
C ASP A 413 9.06 -3.01 -16.96
N LEU A 414 7.98 -2.42 -16.42
CA LEU A 414 8.05 -1.12 -15.76
C LEU A 414 8.76 -1.19 -14.40
N ARG A 415 9.40 -0.09 -14.02
CA ARG A 415 9.93 0.11 -12.67
C ARG A 415 8.90 0.85 -11.84
N LEU A 416 8.27 0.15 -10.90
CA LEU A 416 7.16 0.67 -10.10
C LEU A 416 7.69 1.17 -8.75
N ALA A 417 7.48 2.45 -8.48
CA ALA A 417 7.81 3.07 -7.21
C ALA A 417 6.54 3.63 -6.56
N PHE A 418 6.38 3.43 -5.25
CA PHE A 418 5.24 3.94 -4.50
C PHE A 418 5.71 4.84 -3.37
N PHE A 419 5.07 5.99 -3.18
CA PHE A 419 5.31 6.85 -2.03
C PHE A 419 4.02 7.05 -1.22
N HIS A 420 4.05 6.69 0.06
CA HIS A 420 2.93 6.80 0.98
C HIS A 420 3.01 8.11 1.79
N HIS A 421 2.12 9.08 1.49
CA HIS A 421 2.12 10.41 2.15
C HIS A 421 1.39 10.42 3.49
N THR A 422 0.43 9.52 3.64
CA THR A 422 -0.35 9.42 4.86
C THR A 422 0.37 8.57 5.92
N TYR A 423 -0.04 8.71 7.18
CA TYR A 423 -0.01 7.64 8.18
C TYR A 423 0.13 6.19 7.67
N PHE A 424 1.22 5.41 7.81
CA PHE A 424 1.13 3.93 7.66
C PHE A 424 1.06 3.22 9.03
N PRO A 425 -0.12 2.75 9.50
CA PRO A 425 -0.37 2.30 10.88
C PRO A 425 0.33 0.98 11.20
N SER A 426 0.45 0.64 12.48
CA SER A 426 0.99 -0.66 12.92
C SER A 426 0.15 -1.82 12.37
N ALA A 427 0.74 -3.02 12.33
CA ALA A 427 0.08 -4.21 11.83
C ALA A 427 -1.27 -4.49 12.52
N ASP A 428 -1.35 -4.31 13.86
CA ASP A 428 -2.60 -4.53 14.62
C ASP A 428 -3.77 -3.67 14.11
N VAL A 429 -3.48 -2.43 13.71
CA VAL A 429 -4.49 -1.51 13.19
C VAL A 429 -4.73 -1.74 11.70
N PHE A 430 -3.66 -1.95 10.92
CA PHE A 430 -3.79 -2.22 9.49
C PHE A 430 -4.61 -3.49 9.22
N ASN A 431 -4.45 -4.51 10.07
CA ASN A 431 -5.11 -5.79 9.94
C ASN A 431 -6.64 -5.75 10.19
N VAL A 432 -7.18 -4.62 10.66
CA VAL A 432 -8.63 -4.36 10.72
C VAL A 432 -9.23 -4.25 9.31
N LEU A 433 -8.44 -3.85 8.30
CA LEU A 433 -8.93 -3.73 6.92
C LEU A 433 -9.36 -5.10 6.36
N PRO A 434 -10.58 -5.22 5.80
CA PRO A 434 -11.03 -6.47 5.18
C PRO A 434 -10.12 -6.90 4.02
N TRP A 435 -9.70 -5.94 3.19
CA TRP A 435 -8.92 -6.16 1.97
C TRP A 435 -7.40 -6.08 2.18
N ARG A 436 -6.93 -6.18 3.43
CA ARG A 436 -5.50 -6.04 3.79
C ARG A 436 -4.57 -6.91 2.94
N ARG A 437 -4.99 -8.15 2.62
CA ARG A 437 -4.18 -9.10 1.85
C ARG A 437 -3.96 -8.59 0.42
N GLN A 438 -5.04 -8.15 -0.24
CA GLN A 438 -5.01 -7.61 -1.59
C GLN A 438 -4.20 -6.31 -1.67
N ILE A 439 -4.35 -5.43 -0.68
CA ILE A 439 -3.62 -4.15 -0.61
C ILE A 439 -2.12 -4.38 -0.46
N ILE A 440 -1.72 -5.22 0.51
CA ILE A 440 -0.30 -5.55 0.72
C ILE A 440 0.27 -6.28 -0.49
N GLY A 441 -0.47 -7.26 -1.03
CA GLY A 441 -0.07 -7.99 -2.24
C GLY A 441 0.15 -7.08 -3.43
N SER A 442 -0.71 -6.08 -3.62
CA SER A 442 -0.52 -5.05 -4.65
C SER A 442 0.72 -4.20 -4.38
N LEU A 443 0.88 -3.63 -3.18
CA LEU A 443 2.03 -2.80 -2.85
C LEU A 443 3.36 -3.53 -3.03
N LEU A 444 3.42 -4.83 -2.74
CA LEU A 444 4.61 -5.68 -2.94
C LEU A 444 4.92 -5.99 -4.41
N GLN A 445 4.08 -5.57 -5.36
CA GLN A 445 4.42 -5.56 -6.79
C GLN A 445 5.32 -4.38 -7.18
N CYS A 446 5.53 -3.42 -6.28
CA CYS A 446 6.48 -2.32 -6.45
C CYS A 446 7.93 -2.79 -6.30
N ASP A 447 8.84 -2.12 -7.01
CA ASP A 447 10.28 -2.31 -6.87
C ASP A 447 10.85 -1.46 -5.71
N TYR A 448 10.20 -0.32 -5.43
CA TYR A 448 10.56 0.58 -4.33
C TYR A 448 9.31 1.15 -3.63
N ILE A 449 9.30 1.14 -2.29
CA ILE A 449 8.24 1.75 -1.48
C ILE A 449 8.86 2.74 -0.49
N GLY A 450 8.47 4.01 -0.58
CA GLY A 450 8.89 5.07 0.33
C GLY A 450 7.79 5.54 1.27
N PHE A 451 8.21 5.91 2.46
CA PHE A 451 7.38 6.49 3.52
C PHE A 451 8.01 7.79 4.04
N HIS A 452 7.35 8.51 4.94
CA HIS A 452 7.96 9.71 5.52
C HIS A 452 9.01 9.40 6.58
N ILE A 453 8.80 8.39 7.41
CA ILE A 453 9.67 8.11 8.57
C ILE A 453 9.96 6.62 8.72
N PRO A 454 11.09 6.25 9.37
CA PRO A 454 11.45 4.85 9.57
C PRO A 454 10.38 4.00 10.26
N ARG A 455 9.66 4.55 11.24
CA ARG A 455 8.55 3.86 11.92
C ARG A 455 7.47 3.36 10.95
N GLN A 456 7.17 4.13 9.89
CA GLN A 456 6.17 3.74 8.90
C GLN A 456 6.68 2.61 7.99
N VAL A 457 8.00 2.55 7.73
CA VAL A 457 8.65 1.44 7.02
C VAL A 457 8.47 0.14 7.81
N GLU A 458 8.83 0.12 9.10
CA GLU A 458 8.70 -1.09 9.92
C GLU A 458 7.24 -1.51 10.11
N ASN A 459 6.33 -0.55 10.28
CA ASN A 459 4.90 -0.83 10.32
C ASN A 459 4.42 -1.56 9.04
N PHE A 460 4.91 -1.15 7.87
CA PHE A 460 4.62 -1.83 6.60
C PHE A 460 5.22 -3.24 6.57
N VAL A 461 6.46 -3.41 6.99
CA VAL A 461 7.11 -4.72 7.07
C VAL A 461 6.32 -5.67 7.98
N ASP A 462 5.89 -5.21 9.15
CA ASP A 462 5.09 -6.01 10.08
C ASP A 462 3.70 -6.35 9.52
N ALA A 463 3.05 -5.41 8.84
CA ALA A 463 1.79 -5.70 8.14
C ALA A 463 2.00 -6.72 7.01
N ALA A 464 3.12 -6.63 6.28
CA ALA A 464 3.45 -7.53 5.19
C ALA A 464 3.78 -8.96 5.67
N ARG A 465 4.46 -9.10 6.83
CA ARG A 465 4.70 -10.41 7.49
C ARG A 465 3.40 -11.14 7.83
N GLY A 466 2.31 -10.41 8.09
CA GLY A 466 0.99 -11.00 8.33
C GLY A 466 0.31 -11.55 7.07
N VAL A 467 0.87 -11.32 5.89
CA VAL A 467 0.29 -11.70 4.58
C VAL A 467 1.22 -12.60 3.78
N PHE A 468 2.53 -12.35 3.79
CA PHE A 468 3.54 -13.09 3.02
C PHE A 468 4.65 -13.64 3.94
N PRO A 469 5.24 -14.81 3.61
CA PRO A 469 6.53 -15.20 4.17
C PRO A 469 7.54 -14.16 3.74
N LEU A 470 8.03 -13.38 4.71
CA LEU A 470 8.87 -12.22 4.46
C LEU A 470 10.19 -12.36 5.20
N GLN A 471 11.29 -12.23 4.47
CA GLN A 471 12.63 -12.12 5.02
C GLN A 471 13.17 -10.71 4.84
N VAL A 472 13.83 -10.18 5.87
CA VAL A 472 14.55 -8.89 5.77
C VAL A 472 15.99 -9.21 5.38
N LEU A 473 16.39 -8.81 4.17
CA LEU A 473 17.72 -9.09 3.63
C LEU A 473 18.75 -8.03 4.02
N GLU A 474 18.32 -6.77 4.14
CA GLU A 474 19.18 -5.65 4.50
C GLU A 474 18.46 -4.73 5.47
N GLN A 475 19.17 -4.27 6.50
CA GLN A 475 18.73 -3.23 7.42
C GLN A 475 19.71 -2.04 7.38
N GLN A 476 19.23 -0.87 7.79
CA GLN A 476 20.04 0.34 7.88
C GLN A 476 19.77 1.11 9.17
N ASN A 477 20.79 1.81 9.66
CA ASN A 477 20.68 2.70 10.81
C ASN A 477 20.01 4.02 10.39
N CYS A 478 19.12 4.55 11.22
CA CYS A 478 18.34 5.76 10.95
C CYS A 478 19.04 7.05 11.42
N ALA A 479 20.04 6.95 12.30
CA ALA A 479 20.82 8.09 12.76
C ALA A 479 21.87 8.52 11.70
N PRO A 480 22.31 9.79 11.67
CA PRO A 480 21.94 10.88 12.56
C PRO A 480 20.74 11.70 12.07
N ARG A 481 20.04 11.32 10.99
CA ARG A 481 18.92 12.11 10.46
C ARG A 481 17.72 12.10 11.41
N PHE A 482 17.33 10.92 11.89
CA PHE A 482 16.13 10.77 12.70
C PHE A 482 16.41 10.80 14.21
N ILE A 483 15.38 11.09 15.00
CA ILE A 483 15.35 10.87 16.46
C ILE A 483 15.16 9.38 16.70
N THR A 484 16.08 8.82 17.49
CA THR A 484 16.13 7.39 17.73
C THR A 484 15.34 6.96 18.97
N TYR A 485 15.49 7.69 20.08
CA TYR A 485 14.89 7.37 21.37
C TYR A 485 14.21 8.61 21.95
N GLY A 486 13.20 8.42 22.82
CA GLY A 486 12.52 9.51 23.53
C GLY A 486 11.48 10.28 22.70
N CYS A 487 11.07 9.76 21.54
CA CYS A 487 9.96 10.26 20.73
C CYS A 487 9.07 9.09 20.35
N ALA A 488 7.74 9.22 20.45
CA ALA A 488 6.79 8.15 20.14
C ALA A 488 6.96 7.54 18.73
N VAL A 489 7.39 8.34 17.75
CA VAL A 489 7.64 7.88 16.37
C VAL A 489 9.12 7.61 16.05
N GLY A 490 10.02 7.76 17.02
CA GLY A 490 11.45 7.55 16.85
C GLY A 490 11.81 6.07 16.63
N LEU A 491 12.89 5.82 15.89
CA LEU A 491 13.39 4.48 15.58
C LEU A 491 14.89 4.49 15.24
N ASP A 492 15.63 3.45 15.62
CA ASP A 492 17.09 3.33 15.48
C ASP A 492 17.53 2.64 14.20
N ASN A 493 16.76 1.64 13.75
CA ASN A 493 17.03 0.84 12.56
C ASN A 493 15.74 0.59 11.77
N MET A 494 15.88 0.36 10.46
CA MET A 494 14.77 -0.06 9.61
C MET A 494 15.24 -1.02 8.51
N ALA A 495 14.33 -1.86 8.04
CA ALA A 495 14.48 -2.65 6.84
C ALA A 495 14.71 -1.75 5.63
N LYS A 496 15.62 -2.20 4.76
CA LYS A 496 15.97 -1.55 3.49
C LYS A 496 15.64 -2.45 2.30
N VAL A 497 15.76 -3.76 2.47
CA VAL A 497 15.40 -4.76 1.46
C VAL A 497 14.64 -5.90 2.13
N ILE A 498 13.47 -6.23 1.58
CA ILE A 498 12.67 -7.38 1.97
C ILE A 498 12.52 -8.34 0.79
N ASP A 499 12.37 -9.62 1.09
CA ASP A 499 12.12 -10.68 0.11
C ASP A 499 10.84 -11.43 0.51
N THR A 500 9.90 -11.53 -0.43
CA THR A 500 8.62 -12.23 -0.27
C THR A 500 8.63 -13.63 -0.86
N GLY A 501 9.78 -14.09 -1.37
CA GLY A 501 9.92 -15.30 -2.18
C GLY A 501 9.47 -15.12 -3.63
N MET A 502 8.67 -14.09 -3.92
CA MET A 502 8.23 -13.75 -5.28
C MET A 502 9.02 -12.58 -5.86
N ARG A 503 9.30 -11.57 -5.03
CA ARG A 503 10.03 -10.36 -5.42
C ARG A 503 10.82 -9.80 -4.24
N GLN A 504 11.97 -9.21 -4.54
CA GLN A 504 12.67 -8.35 -3.61
C GLN A 504 12.14 -6.92 -3.75
N VAL A 505 11.77 -6.31 -2.61
CA VAL A 505 11.23 -4.96 -2.55
C VAL A 505 12.16 -4.11 -1.70
N ARG A 506 12.57 -2.95 -2.23
CA ARG A 506 13.38 -1.99 -1.48
C ARG A 506 12.48 -0.96 -0.79
N LEU A 507 12.89 -0.56 0.41
CA LEU A 507 12.14 0.32 1.29
C LEU A 507 12.97 1.54 1.69
N GLY A 508 12.31 2.66 1.99
CA GLY A 508 13.00 3.82 2.56
C GLY A 508 12.10 4.87 3.20
N ALA A 509 12.72 5.73 3.99
CA ALA A 509 12.08 6.85 4.65
C ALA A 509 12.62 8.17 4.08
N HIS A 510 11.76 8.93 3.41
CA HIS A 510 12.05 10.23 2.80
C HIS A 510 11.00 11.25 3.24
N PRO A 511 11.22 11.97 4.36
CA PRO A 511 10.37 13.07 4.78
C PRO A 511 10.26 14.10 3.66
N VAL A 512 9.04 14.46 3.27
CA VAL A 512 8.82 15.52 2.27
C VAL A 512 9.35 16.84 2.83
N GLY A 513 10.12 17.55 2.01
CA GLY A 513 10.71 18.86 2.33
C GLY A 513 9.79 20.03 1.98
N LEU A 514 10.36 21.24 1.93
CA LEU A 514 9.64 22.46 1.55
C LEU A 514 10.26 23.15 0.33
N ASP A 515 9.41 23.86 -0.41
CA ASP A 515 9.85 24.87 -1.38
C ASP A 515 10.19 26.17 -0.63
N LEU A 516 11.47 26.32 -0.28
CA LEU A 516 11.97 27.48 0.45
C LEU A 516 11.92 28.77 -0.38
N ASP A 517 12.06 28.66 -1.70
CA ASP A 517 12.04 29.83 -2.60
C ASP A 517 10.65 30.44 -2.67
N ARG A 518 9.61 29.63 -2.54
CA ARG A 518 8.24 30.12 -2.39
C ARG A 518 8.00 30.86 -1.07
N ILE A 519 8.56 30.40 0.05
CA ILE A 519 8.50 31.13 1.33
C ILE A 519 9.24 32.46 1.22
N ARG A 520 10.46 32.46 0.67
CA ARG A 520 11.24 33.68 0.40
C ARG A 520 10.47 34.66 -0.48
N SER A 521 9.85 34.15 -1.55
CA SER A 521 9.04 34.96 -2.47
C SER A 521 7.85 35.59 -1.77
N ALA A 522 7.12 34.83 -0.94
CA ALA A 522 6.02 35.35 -0.14
C ALA A 522 6.48 36.43 0.85
N LEU A 523 7.58 36.19 1.57
CA LEU A 523 8.17 37.16 2.50
C LEU A 523 8.56 38.46 1.79
N ASN A 524 9.06 38.41 0.56
CA ASN A 524 9.46 39.61 -0.19
C ASN A 524 8.29 40.44 -0.74
N GLN A 525 7.05 39.95 -0.68
CA GLN A 525 5.90 40.69 -1.20
C GLN A 525 5.55 41.90 -0.31
N PRO A 526 5.40 43.12 -0.88
CA PRO A 526 5.08 44.32 -0.09
C PRO A 526 3.77 44.21 0.71
N LYS A 527 2.77 43.48 0.18
CA LYS A 527 1.50 43.24 0.88
C LYS A 527 1.70 42.36 2.12
N VAL A 528 2.57 41.35 2.04
CA VAL A 528 2.89 40.46 3.17
C VAL A 528 3.66 41.22 4.23
N GLN A 529 4.67 41.99 3.84
CA GLN A 529 5.43 42.85 4.77
C GLN A 529 4.54 43.84 5.51
N LYS A 530 3.59 44.48 4.82
CA LYS A 530 2.59 45.34 5.45
C LYS A 530 1.70 44.57 6.43
N HIS A 531 1.29 43.35 6.08
CA HIS A 531 0.47 42.52 6.96
C HIS A 531 1.24 42.06 8.21
N ILE A 532 2.52 41.70 8.08
CA ILE A 532 3.40 41.41 9.22
C ILE A 532 3.46 42.60 10.18
N GLN A 533 3.63 43.83 9.66
CA GLN A 533 3.65 45.03 10.50
C GLN A 533 2.32 45.26 11.23
N GLN A 534 1.19 44.98 10.57
CA GLN A 534 -0.14 45.08 11.19
C GLN A 534 -0.31 44.07 12.32
N LEU A 535 0.05 42.80 12.08
CA LEU A 535 -0.03 41.76 13.11
C LEU A 535 0.88 42.07 14.30
N LYS A 536 2.12 42.52 14.06
CA LYS A 536 3.03 42.95 15.11
C LYS A 536 2.51 44.13 15.94
N GLN A 537 1.76 45.04 15.33
CA GLN A 537 1.10 46.14 16.05
C GLN A 537 -0.11 45.65 16.85
N GLU A 538 -0.91 44.75 16.28
CA GLU A 538 -2.09 44.16 16.94
C GLU A 538 -1.70 43.34 18.18
N PHE A 539 -0.62 42.57 18.09
CA PHE A 539 -0.14 41.69 19.16
C PHE A 539 1.05 42.26 19.94
N GLN A 540 1.33 43.57 19.88
CA GLN A 540 2.54 44.16 20.47
C GLN A 540 2.72 43.87 21.97
N ASN A 541 1.62 43.74 22.72
CA ASN A 541 1.62 43.52 24.17
C ASN A 541 1.05 42.15 24.56
N VAL A 542 0.89 41.23 23.60
CA VAL A 542 0.25 39.94 23.81
C VAL A 542 1.05 38.88 23.04
N GLN A 543 1.51 37.84 23.72
CA GLN A 543 2.16 36.72 23.05
C GLN A 543 1.16 35.96 22.17
N LEU A 544 1.56 35.68 20.94
CA LEU A 544 0.72 35.01 19.94
C LEU A 544 1.08 33.52 19.87
N ILE A 545 0.14 32.67 20.28
CA ILE A 545 0.15 31.25 19.95
C ILE A 545 -0.59 31.06 18.63
N LEU A 546 0.04 30.40 17.66
CA LEU A 546 -0.54 30.10 16.36
C LEU A 546 -0.76 28.61 16.17
N SER A 547 -1.91 28.25 15.61
CA SER A 547 -2.24 26.92 15.13
C SER A 547 -2.87 27.01 13.74
N VAL A 548 -2.37 26.24 12.78
CA VAL A 548 -2.88 26.22 11.40
C VAL A 548 -3.13 24.78 10.97
N GLU A 549 -4.40 24.39 10.90
CA GLU A 549 -4.80 23.00 10.71
C GLU A 549 -6.06 22.91 9.84
N ARG A 550 -6.34 21.73 9.30
CA ARG A 550 -7.63 21.46 8.63
C ARG A 550 -8.61 20.89 9.66
N LEU A 551 -9.91 21.08 9.42
CA LEU A 551 -10.95 20.41 10.20
C LEU A 551 -10.84 18.90 9.97
N ASP A 552 -10.25 18.22 10.96
CA ASP A 552 -9.99 16.78 10.92
C ASP A 552 -9.72 16.30 12.35
N TYR A 553 -10.34 15.18 12.76
CA TYR A 553 -10.21 14.66 14.12
C TYR A 553 -8.77 14.23 14.44
N THR A 554 -7.94 13.98 13.43
CA THR A 554 -6.51 13.67 13.61
C THR A 554 -5.69 14.86 14.12
N LYS A 555 -6.19 16.10 14.00
CA LYS A 555 -5.43 17.33 14.30
C LYS A 555 -5.47 17.79 15.76
N GLY A 556 -6.27 17.15 16.60
CA GLY A 556 -6.23 17.43 18.04
C GLY A 556 -6.68 18.86 18.42
N ILE A 557 -7.51 19.51 17.59
CA ILE A 557 -7.93 20.92 17.79
C ILE A 557 -8.72 21.06 19.10
N LEU A 558 -9.60 20.10 19.39
CA LEU A 558 -10.43 20.13 20.60
C LEU A 558 -9.57 19.94 21.85
N GLU A 559 -8.62 19.01 21.81
CA GLU A 559 -7.68 18.71 22.89
C GLU A 559 -6.82 19.93 23.22
N LYS A 560 -6.35 20.63 22.19
CA LYS A 560 -5.60 21.91 22.28
C LYS A 560 -6.43 23.02 22.91
N LEU A 561 -7.68 23.21 22.48
CA LEU A 561 -8.57 24.22 23.05
C LEU A 561 -8.84 23.95 24.53
N ASN A 562 -9.09 22.69 24.91
CA ASN A 562 -9.31 22.30 26.30
C ASN A 562 -8.04 22.51 27.15
N ALA A 563 -6.85 22.19 26.61
CA ALA A 563 -5.59 22.44 27.29
C ALA A 563 -5.32 23.95 27.47
N PHE A 564 -5.63 24.78 26.47
CA PHE A 564 -5.53 26.23 26.56
C PHE A 564 -6.50 26.82 27.59
N GLU A 565 -7.73 26.31 27.67
CA GLU A 565 -8.68 26.72 28.71
C GLU A 565 -8.13 26.46 30.11
N GLN A 566 -7.56 25.27 30.32
CA GLN A 566 -6.99 24.90 31.60
C GLN A 566 -5.71 25.70 31.91
N LEU A 567 -4.90 26.00 30.89
CA LEU A 567 -3.72 26.87 31.03
C LEU A 567 -4.11 28.23 31.60
N LEU A 568 -5.12 28.90 31.03
CA LEU A 568 -5.59 30.19 31.52
C LEU A 568 -6.22 30.12 32.92
N ALA A 569 -6.86 29.00 33.26
CA ALA A 569 -7.44 28.78 34.58
C ALA A 569 -6.35 28.60 35.67
N ASP A 570 -5.28 27.88 35.35
CA ASP A 570 -4.20 27.54 36.29
C ASP A 570 -3.16 28.68 36.44
N TYR A 571 -3.00 29.49 35.39
CA TYR A 571 -2.04 30.61 35.33
C TYR A 571 -2.77 31.92 35.00
N PRO A 572 -3.43 32.56 36.00
CA PRO A 572 -4.20 33.77 35.77
C PRO A 572 -3.38 34.97 35.28
N ASP A 573 -2.06 34.95 35.44
CA ASP A 573 -1.11 35.93 34.91
C ASP A 573 -1.04 35.92 33.38
N LEU A 574 -1.42 34.83 32.71
CA LEU A 574 -1.51 34.74 31.26
C LEU A 574 -2.77 35.43 30.69
N ILE A 575 -3.77 35.73 31.54
CA ILE A 575 -5.01 36.39 31.13
C ILE A 575 -4.70 37.82 30.69
N GLY A 576 -5.05 38.15 29.44
CA GLY A 576 -4.71 39.42 28.80
C GLY A 576 -3.29 39.49 28.23
N GLN A 577 -2.45 38.48 28.47
CA GLN A 577 -1.05 38.43 28.02
C GLN A 577 -0.82 37.47 26.86
N VAL A 578 -1.73 36.50 26.64
CA VAL A 578 -1.58 35.48 25.59
C VAL A 578 -2.86 35.35 24.77
N THR A 579 -2.72 35.18 23.45
CA THR A 579 -3.85 34.88 22.54
C THR A 579 -3.53 33.65 21.70
N LEU A 580 -4.49 32.74 21.60
CA LEU A 580 -4.46 31.61 20.65
C LEU A 580 -5.19 32.00 19.36
N ALA A 581 -4.45 32.15 18.27
CA ALA A 581 -5.00 32.22 16.92
C ALA A 581 -5.06 30.82 16.30
N SER A 582 -6.28 30.33 16.03
CA SER A 582 -6.50 29.02 15.42
C SER A 582 -7.14 29.17 14.05
N ILE A 583 -6.36 28.95 13.00
CA ILE A 583 -6.81 28.94 11.61
C ILE A 583 -7.19 27.50 11.27
N CYS A 584 -8.50 27.26 11.12
CA CYS A 584 -9.07 25.95 10.79
C CYS A 584 -9.66 25.98 9.38
N VAL A 585 -9.01 25.27 8.46
CA VAL A 585 -9.50 25.16 7.07
C VAL A 585 -10.69 24.18 7.02
N PRO A 586 -11.87 24.60 6.53
CA PRO A 586 -13.04 23.72 6.45
C PRO A 586 -12.80 22.48 5.57
N ALA A 587 -13.46 21.37 5.92
CA ALA A 587 -13.55 20.22 5.03
C ALA A 587 -14.43 20.52 3.80
N ALA A 588 -14.44 19.61 2.81
CA ALA A 588 -15.40 19.70 1.71
C ALA A 588 -16.83 19.60 2.26
N ARG A 589 -17.79 20.33 1.67
CA ARG A 589 -19.17 20.44 2.19
C ARG A 589 -19.90 19.10 2.30
N GLU A 590 -19.49 18.13 1.51
CA GLU A 590 -20.06 16.79 1.47
C GLU A 590 -19.52 15.85 2.55
N MET A 591 -18.48 16.27 3.31
CA MET A 591 -17.83 15.45 4.34
C MET A 591 -18.47 15.64 5.72
N THR A 592 -19.66 15.06 5.91
CA THR A 592 -20.46 15.18 7.15
C THR A 592 -19.84 14.50 8.37
N ILE A 593 -18.85 13.62 8.19
CA ILE A 593 -18.12 12.94 9.28
C ILE A 593 -17.48 13.93 10.28
N TYR A 594 -17.23 15.17 9.85
CA TYR A 594 -16.61 16.21 10.68
C TYR A 594 -17.60 17.16 11.37
N ASP A 595 -18.90 17.07 11.10
CA ASP A 595 -19.90 18.03 11.58
C ASP A 595 -19.96 18.07 13.12
N SER A 596 -19.91 16.89 13.76
CA SER A 596 -19.91 16.80 15.22
C SER A 596 -18.65 17.41 15.83
N LEU A 597 -17.48 17.21 15.21
CA LEU A 597 -16.22 17.80 15.67
C LEU A 597 -16.24 19.32 15.51
N GLN A 598 -16.75 19.83 14.38
CA GLN A 598 -16.90 21.26 14.16
C GLN A 598 -17.74 21.91 15.26
N ALA A 599 -18.90 21.34 15.56
CA ALA A 599 -19.78 21.84 16.62
C ALA A 599 -19.08 21.87 17.99
N GLN A 600 -18.31 20.82 18.32
CA GLN A 600 -17.54 20.76 19.57
C GLN A 600 -16.45 21.83 19.64
N ILE A 601 -15.74 22.07 18.53
CA ILE A 601 -14.71 23.12 18.43
C ILE A 601 -15.35 24.50 18.62
N GLU A 602 -16.43 24.80 17.91
CA GLU A 602 -17.14 26.09 18.01
C GLU A 602 -17.68 26.33 19.42
N GLN A 603 -18.23 25.29 20.07
CA GLN A 603 -18.66 25.34 21.47
C GLN A 603 -17.49 25.60 22.42
N ALA A 604 -16.34 24.94 22.23
CA ALA A 604 -15.15 25.15 23.06
C ALA A 604 -14.62 26.58 22.90
N VAL A 605 -14.54 27.10 21.67
CA VAL A 605 -14.15 28.49 21.40
C VAL A 605 -15.10 29.48 22.11
N GLY A 606 -16.41 29.28 21.97
CA GLY A 606 -17.42 30.12 22.61
C GLY A 606 -17.34 30.07 24.15
N ARG A 607 -17.11 28.87 24.71
CA ARG A 607 -16.93 28.66 26.16
C ARG A 607 -15.71 29.39 26.69
N ILE A 608 -14.55 29.24 26.05
CA ILE A 608 -13.28 29.86 26.47
C ILE A 608 -13.40 31.39 26.40
N ASN A 609 -13.86 31.92 25.26
CA ASN A 609 -14.01 33.36 25.09
C ASN A 609 -15.06 33.94 26.03
N GLY A 610 -16.20 33.26 26.24
CA GLY A 610 -17.22 33.70 27.20
C GLY A 610 -16.74 33.73 28.65
N ARG A 611 -15.76 32.88 29.00
CA ARG A 611 -15.21 32.78 30.36
C ARG A 611 -14.12 33.81 30.64
N PHE A 612 -13.22 34.07 29.69
CA PHE A 612 -12.00 34.83 29.94
C PHE A 612 -11.92 36.19 29.24
N ALA A 613 -12.66 36.43 28.14
CA ALA A 613 -12.52 37.66 27.37
C ALA A 613 -12.87 38.91 28.17
N HIS A 614 -12.21 40.02 27.84
CA HIS A 614 -12.55 41.35 28.34
C HIS A 614 -12.46 42.38 27.19
N VAL A 615 -12.91 43.61 27.44
CA VAL A 615 -12.93 44.65 26.40
C VAL A 615 -11.51 44.87 25.86
N GLY A 616 -11.33 44.61 24.56
CA GLY A 616 -10.05 44.77 23.87
C GLY A 616 -9.17 43.52 23.80
N TRP A 617 -9.54 42.40 24.42
CA TRP A 617 -8.79 41.15 24.34
C TRP A 617 -9.71 39.92 24.20
N THR A 618 -9.39 39.08 23.22
CA THR A 618 -10.09 37.81 22.97
C THR A 618 -9.09 36.67 23.10
N PRO A 619 -9.26 35.75 24.08
CA PRO A 619 -8.31 34.67 24.33
C PRO A 619 -8.12 33.75 23.11
N VAL A 620 -9.18 33.45 22.38
CA VAL A 620 -9.15 32.58 21.18
C VAL A 620 -9.68 33.33 19.96
N GLN A 621 -8.79 33.62 19.01
CA GLN A 621 -9.16 34.07 17.67
C GLN A 621 -9.31 32.87 16.74
N PHE A 622 -10.55 32.42 16.53
CA PHE A 622 -10.85 31.27 15.68
C PHE A 622 -11.26 31.69 14.26
N PHE A 623 -10.55 31.19 13.25
CA PHE A 623 -10.83 31.46 11.85
C PHE A 623 -11.22 30.17 11.12
N PHE A 624 -12.52 29.99 10.86
CA PHE A 624 -13.03 28.85 10.08
C PHE A 624 -13.09 29.16 8.58
N ARG A 625 -11.91 29.35 7.97
CA ARG A 625 -11.77 29.64 6.53
C ARG A 625 -10.34 29.38 6.07
N SER A 626 -10.15 29.13 4.77
CA SER A 626 -8.81 29.05 4.19
C SER A 626 -8.17 30.43 4.08
N PHE A 627 -6.89 30.53 4.44
CA PHE A 627 -6.08 31.72 4.18
C PHE A 627 -5.18 31.46 2.97
N PRO A 628 -4.95 32.44 2.10
CA PRO A 628 -3.89 32.37 1.10
C PRO A 628 -2.54 32.14 1.77
N PHE A 629 -1.65 31.37 1.14
CA PHE A 629 -0.36 31.01 1.70
C PHE A 629 0.46 32.22 2.16
N GLU A 630 0.47 33.29 1.35
CA GLU A 630 1.17 34.53 1.65
C GLU A 630 0.69 35.20 2.94
N GLN A 631 -0.60 35.08 3.25
CA GLN A 631 -1.15 35.56 4.53
C GLN A 631 -0.66 34.67 5.66
N VAL A 632 -0.71 33.34 5.50
CA VAL A 632 -0.23 32.39 6.52
C VAL A 632 1.25 32.62 6.86
N VAL A 633 2.09 32.93 5.87
CA VAL A 633 3.51 33.29 6.08
C VAL A 633 3.66 34.53 6.99
N ALA A 634 2.77 35.52 6.87
CA ALA A 634 2.78 36.68 7.77
C ALA A 634 2.43 36.29 9.23
N TRP A 635 1.47 35.37 9.41
CA TRP A 635 1.12 34.82 10.72
C TRP A 635 2.28 34.00 11.29
N TYR A 636 2.92 33.11 10.51
CA TYR A 636 4.10 32.37 10.93
C TYR A 636 5.23 33.31 11.41
N THR A 637 5.45 34.42 10.71
CA THR A 637 6.48 35.42 11.06
C THR A 637 6.18 36.16 12.36
N SER A 638 4.90 36.26 12.73
CA SER A 638 4.45 37.07 13.87
C SER A 638 4.16 36.24 15.12
N ALA A 639 4.10 34.91 15.01
CA ALA A 639 3.80 34.01 16.12
C ALA A 639 5.02 33.80 17.03
N ASP A 640 4.80 33.85 18.34
CA ASP A 640 5.79 33.54 19.37
C ASP A 640 5.86 32.04 19.63
N VAL A 641 4.72 31.35 19.59
CA VAL A 641 4.63 29.89 19.75
C VAL A 641 3.80 29.31 18.61
N MET A 642 4.35 28.32 17.91
CA MET A 642 3.60 27.50 16.97
C MET A 642 3.20 26.20 17.65
N TRP A 643 1.90 25.95 17.79
CA TRP A 643 1.37 24.84 18.59
C TRP A 643 0.66 23.81 17.69
N ILE A 644 1.43 22.82 17.25
CA ILE A 644 0.99 21.79 16.31
C ILE A 644 0.88 20.46 17.04
N THR A 645 -0.35 20.07 17.38
CA THR A 645 -0.62 18.95 18.30
C THR A 645 -1.54 17.89 17.71
N PRO A 646 -1.29 17.41 16.48
CA PRO A 646 -2.10 16.34 15.92
C PRO A 646 -1.99 15.08 16.78
N LEU A 647 -3.12 14.41 17.03
CA LEU A 647 -3.17 13.08 17.62
C LEU A 647 -2.43 12.07 16.74
N ARG A 648 -2.45 12.29 15.42
CA ARG A 648 -1.70 11.50 14.45
C ARG A 648 -1.45 12.28 13.17
N ASP A 649 -0.23 12.24 12.64
CA ASP A 649 0.06 12.86 11.34
C ASP A 649 1.16 12.09 10.57
N GLY A 650 1.02 11.97 9.26
CA GLY A 650 2.02 11.33 8.39
C GLY A 650 3.37 12.04 8.43
N LEU A 651 3.34 13.37 8.45
CA LEU A 651 4.51 14.23 8.56
C LEU A 651 4.18 15.54 9.29
N ASN A 652 3.29 16.35 8.71
CA ASN A 652 2.98 17.75 9.08
C ASN A 652 3.92 18.81 8.48
N LEU A 653 3.61 19.30 7.28
CA LEU A 653 4.38 20.36 6.61
C LEU A 653 4.24 21.74 7.26
N VAL A 654 3.12 22.02 7.93
CA VAL A 654 2.89 23.30 8.62
C VAL A 654 3.97 23.58 9.67
N SER A 655 4.39 22.55 10.42
CA SER A 655 5.50 22.66 11.38
C SER A 655 6.81 23.09 10.71
N LYS A 656 7.15 22.49 9.56
CA LYS A 656 8.32 22.87 8.76
C LYS A 656 8.19 24.28 8.19
N GLU A 657 7.00 24.67 7.73
CA GLU A 657 6.76 25.99 7.11
C GLU A 657 6.98 27.12 8.12
N PHE A 658 6.52 26.92 9.36
CA PHE A 658 6.78 27.83 10.46
C PHE A 658 8.29 27.96 10.73
N VAL A 659 8.99 26.84 10.89
CA VAL A 659 10.45 26.81 11.11
C VAL A 659 11.20 27.52 9.98
N ALA A 660 10.87 27.22 8.73
CA ALA A 660 11.49 27.85 7.57
C ALA A 660 11.24 29.36 7.55
N THR A 661 10.02 29.81 7.84
CA THR A 661 9.67 31.23 7.88
C THR A 661 10.43 31.98 8.98
N GLN A 662 10.45 31.42 10.19
CA GLN A 662 11.16 31.98 11.34
C GLN A 662 12.68 32.01 11.09
N GLY A 663 13.26 30.92 10.56
CA GLY A 663 14.68 30.87 10.22
C GLY A 663 15.09 31.87 9.14
N LEU A 664 14.31 31.99 8.06
CA LEU A 664 14.56 32.97 6.98
C LEU A 664 14.45 34.43 7.44
N THR A 665 13.72 34.69 8.52
CA THR A 665 13.53 36.03 9.08
C THR A 665 14.39 36.30 10.33
N ASN A 666 15.24 35.35 10.72
CA ASN A 666 15.99 35.38 12.00
C ASN A 666 15.07 35.64 13.20
N GLY A 667 13.90 35.00 13.20
CA GLY A 667 12.93 35.10 14.27
C GLY A 667 13.35 34.34 15.53
N GLN A 668 12.40 34.22 16.46
CA GLN A 668 12.60 33.59 17.76
C GLN A 668 11.41 32.75 18.21
N GLY A 669 10.55 32.37 17.26
CA GLY A 669 9.36 31.59 17.54
C GLY A 669 9.69 30.16 17.98
N VAL A 670 8.94 29.64 18.95
CA VAL A 670 9.11 28.30 19.52
C VAL A 670 8.12 27.33 18.87
N LEU A 671 8.62 26.19 18.39
CA LEU A 671 7.78 25.11 17.89
C LEU A 671 7.45 24.12 19.01
N VAL A 672 6.17 24.00 19.35
CA VAL A 672 5.60 22.89 20.14
C VAL A 672 4.96 21.89 19.19
N LEU A 673 5.43 20.65 19.21
CA LEU A 673 5.08 19.63 18.21
C LEU A 673 4.64 18.33 18.87
N SER A 674 3.53 17.75 18.41
CA SER A 674 3.12 16.40 18.80
C SER A 674 4.21 15.38 18.50
N GLU A 675 4.52 14.52 19.46
CA GLU A 675 5.40 13.36 19.24
C GLU A 675 4.81 12.31 18.28
N PHE A 676 3.53 12.44 17.91
CA PHE A 676 2.81 11.58 16.95
C PHE A 676 2.73 12.17 15.54
N ALA A 677 3.35 13.34 15.30
CA ALA A 677 3.57 13.87 13.97
C ALA A 677 4.86 13.30 13.36
N GLY A 678 4.86 12.85 12.11
CA GLY A 678 6.08 12.34 11.48
C GLY A 678 7.25 13.35 11.45
N ALA A 679 6.98 14.65 11.42
CA ALA A 679 8.00 15.69 11.49
C ALA A 679 8.77 15.66 12.81
N ALA A 680 8.18 15.15 13.91
CA ALA A 680 8.87 14.99 15.19
C ALA A 680 10.06 14.01 15.10
N ALA A 681 10.03 13.07 14.15
CA ALA A 681 11.16 12.17 13.92
C ALA A 681 12.38 12.91 13.34
N GLU A 682 12.22 14.06 12.70
CA GLU A 682 13.31 14.79 12.01
C GLU A 682 13.66 16.11 12.71
N LEU A 683 12.67 16.82 13.27
CA LEU A 683 12.79 18.18 13.81
C LEU A 683 13.39 18.24 15.23
N LYS A 684 14.70 17.97 15.32
CA LYS A 684 15.51 18.11 16.54
C LYS A 684 15.58 19.59 16.94
N GLY A 685 15.06 19.91 18.12
CA GLY A 685 14.96 21.28 18.63
C GLY A 685 13.53 21.68 19.03
N ALA A 686 12.51 21.02 18.47
CA ALA A 686 11.12 21.23 18.86
C ALA A 686 10.88 20.83 20.32
N LEU A 687 9.92 21.49 20.98
CA LEU A 687 9.37 21.01 22.24
C LEU A 687 8.32 19.94 21.93
N LEU A 688 8.67 18.67 22.12
CA LEU A 688 7.75 17.56 21.90
C LEU A 688 6.69 17.52 23.00
N THR A 689 5.47 17.18 22.62
CA THR A 689 4.34 17.02 23.54
C THR A 689 3.48 15.82 23.17
N ASN A 690 2.89 15.17 24.18
CA ASN A 690 1.90 14.11 24.01
C ASN A 690 0.48 14.72 23.99
N PRO A 691 -0.20 14.77 22.83
CA PRO A 691 -1.53 15.35 22.72
C PRO A 691 -2.63 14.54 23.41
N HIS A 692 -2.34 13.30 23.85
CA HIS A 692 -3.25 12.49 24.66
C HIS A 692 -3.14 12.80 26.15
N ASP A 693 -2.10 13.53 26.58
CA ASP A 693 -1.94 14.01 27.95
C ASP A 693 -2.21 15.53 28.00
N HIS A 694 -3.40 15.89 28.48
CA HIS A 694 -3.78 17.30 28.64
C HIS A 694 -2.86 18.08 29.60
N ALA A 695 -2.26 17.41 30.60
CA ALA A 695 -1.33 18.06 31.52
C ALA A 695 -0.01 18.38 30.82
N ASP A 696 0.50 17.44 30.01
CA ASP A 696 1.70 17.65 29.20
C ASP A 696 1.50 18.77 28.17
N LEU A 697 0.41 18.75 27.40
CA LEU A 697 0.05 19.82 26.45
C LEU A 697 0.13 21.21 27.08
N LYS A 698 -0.47 21.35 28.26
CA LYS A 698 -0.47 22.60 29.04
C LYS A 698 0.94 22.96 29.50
N GLN A 699 1.67 22.03 30.11
CA GLN A 699 3.01 22.28 30.67
C GLN A 699 4.02 22.65 29.59
N VAL A 700 4.00 21.97 28.45
CA VAL A 700 4.91 22.25 27.33
C VAL A 700 4.57 23.60 26.67
N CYS A 701 3.28 23.91 26.49
CA CYS A 701 2.86 25.23 26.01
C CYS A 701 3.27 26.35 26.98
N HIS A 702 3.06 26.17 28.28
CA HIS A 702 3.50 27.11 29.32
C HIS A 702 5.02 27.34 29.26
N ARG A 703 5.80 26.27 29.11
CA ARG A 703 7.26 26.36 28.95
C ARG A 703 7.63 27.12 27.68
N ALA A 704 6.93 26.89 26.57
CA ALA A 704 7.19 27.60 25.31
C ALA A 704 6.98 29.11 25.44
N LEU A 705 5.91 29.53 26.13
CA LEU A 705 5.60 30.95 26.37
C LEU A 705 6.67 31.65 27.24
N HIS A 706 7.29 30.92 28.16
CA HIS A 706 8.31 31.44 29.07
C HIS A 706 9.74 31.12 28.66
N MET A 707 9.95 30.62 27.43
CA MET A 707 11.29 30.23 26.98
C MET A 707 12.18 31.47 26.81
N ASP A 708 13.38 31.39 27.37
CA ASP A 708 14.39 32.44 27.16
C ASP A 708 14.76 32.55 25.68
N VAL A 709 14.97 33.78 25.22
CA VAL A 709 15.25 34.09 23.80
C VAL A 709 16.48 33.33 23.28
N GLU A 710 17.51 33.15 24.12
CA GLU A 710 18.72 32.41 23.74
C GLU A 710 18.43 30.92 23.49
N GLU A 711 17.61 30.28 24.33
CA GLU A 711 17.18 28.89 24.13
C GLU A 711 16.30 28.79 22.88
N ALA A 712 15.34 29.70 22.71
CA ALA A 712 14.43 29.72 21.55
C ALA A 712 15.19 29.86 20.22
N GLN A 713 16.14 30.80 20.14
CA GLN A 713 16.97 30.98 18.95
C GLN A 713 17.88 29.78 18.70
N SER A 714 18.43 29.15 19.75
CA SER A 714 19.26 27.96 19.60
C SER A 714 18.48 26.79 19.01
N ARG A 715 17.28 26.52 19.54
CA ARG A 715 16.37 25.49 19.04
C ARG A 715 15.92 25.77 17.61
N LEU A 716 15.58 27.02 17.31
CA LEU A 716 15.16 27.43 15.96
C LEU A 716 16.29 27.25 14.93
N ARG A 717 17.55 27.54 15.29
CA ARG A 717 18.70 27.31 14.40
C ARG A 717 18.84 25.84 14.03
N GLU A 718 18.79 24.95 15.03
CA GLU A 718 18.85 23.49 14.81
C GLU A 718 17.72 23.01 13.89
N LEU A 719 16.49 23.43 14.18
CA LEU A 719 15.31 23.14 13.36
C LEU A 719 15.46 23.66 11.92
N PHE A 720 15.93 24.89 11.76
CA PHE A 720 16.07 25.52 10.45
C PHE A 720 17.16 24.87 9.61
N GLU A 721 18.30 24.48 10.20
CA GLU A 721 19.35 23.72 9.50
C GLU A 721 18.77 22.44 8.88
N ILE A 722 17.96 21.70 9.64
CA ILE A 722 17.29 20.48 9.17
C ILE A 722 16.34 20.77 8.00
N VAL A 723 15.43 21.75 8.16
CA VAL A 723 14.42 22.08 7.14
C VAL A 723 15.05 22.69 5.88
N HIS A 724 16.11 23.48 6.06
CA HIS A 724 16.83 24.10 4.95
C HIS A 724 17.63 23.07 4.14
N HIS A 725 18.27 22.12 4.81
CA HIS A 725 19.04 21.06 4.17
C HIS A 725 18.14 20.01 3.49
N ASN A 726 17.05 19.63 4.15
CA ASN A 726 16.09 18.64 3.65
C ASN A 726 14.92 19.32 2.93
N ASP A 727 15.26 20.10 1.91
CA ASP A 727 14.29 20.79 1.06
C ASP A 727 13.53 19.81 0.15
N ILE A 728 12.58 20.35 -0.58
CA ILE A 728 11.69 19.56 -1.41
C ILE A 728 12.37 18.93 -2.65
N ARG A 729 13.47 19.52 -3.12
CA ARG A 729 14.27 18.98 -4.23
C ARG A 729 15.03 17.76 -3.76
N ARG A 730 15.72 17.90 -2.62
CA ARG A 730 16.47 16.81 -1.99
C ARG A 730 15.59 15.59 -1.72
N TRP A 731 14.34 15.78 -1.28
CA TRP A 731 13.39 14.68 -1.08
C TRP A 731 13.23 13.80 -2.32
N GLY A 732 13.02 14.39 -3.50
CA GLY A 732 12.80 13.59 -4.69
C GLY A 732 14.08 13.15 -5.38
N ASP A 733 15.18 13.88 -5.25
CA ASP A 733 16.51 13.40 -5.65
C ASP A 733 16.89 12.13 -4.86
N GLU A 734 16.78 12.16 -3.52
CA GLU A 734 17.05 10.99 -2.66
C GLU A 734 16.14 9.80 -2.98
N PHE A 735 14.87 10.05 -3.31
CA PHE A 735 13.94 8.98 -3.69
C PHE A 735 14.30 8.36 -5.05
N LEU A 736 14.60 9.18 -6.07
CA LEU A 736 14.96 8.69 -7.40
C LEU A 736 16.32 7.98 -7.39
N GLU A 737 17.30 8.49 -6.65
CA GLU A 737 18.59 7.81 -6.45
C GLU A 737 18.40 6.43 -5.80
N ALA A 738 17.54 6.34 -4.78
CA ALA A 738 17.24 5.07 -4.13
C ALA A 738 16.54 4.07 -5.07
N LEU A 739 15.69 4.56 -5.97
CA LEU A 739 15.06 3.77 -7.02
C LEU A 739 16.05 3.33 -8.10
N GLU A 740 16.99 4.17 -8.53
CA GLU A 740 18.01 3.77 -9.50
C GLU A 740 18.90 2.66 -8.95
N GLN A 741 19.26 2.73 -7.67
CA GLN A 741 19.98 1.66 -6.98
C GLN A 741 19.18 0.35 -6.91
N SER A 742 17.84 0.37 -6.99
CA SER A 742 17.03 -0.84 -7.05
C SER A 742 17.18 -1.60 -8.36
N SER A 743 17.55 -0.92 -9.44
CA SER A 743 17.63 -1.48 -10.79
C SER A 743 18.94 -2.17 -11.14
N THR A 744 19.95 -2.14 -10.25
CA THR A 744 21.32 -2.59 -10.55
C THR A 744 21.69 -3.98 -9.98
N GLN A 745 20.76 -4.72 -9.39
CA GLN A 745 21.00 -6.13 -9.05
C GLN A 745 20.68 -7.04 -10.24
N PRO A 746 21.61 -7.93 -10.67
CA PRO A 746 21.34 -8.87 -11.75
C PRO A 746 20.25 -9.85 -11.31
N GLN A 747 19.32 -10.15 -12.22
CA GLN A 747 18.53 -11.38 -12.16
C GLN A 747 19.52 -12.55 -12.23
N GLY A 748 19.80 -13.15 -11.07
CA GLY A 748 20.62 -14.35 -10.93
C GLY A 748 19.76 -15.59 -11.06
#